data_AF-A0A370QPZ0-F1
#
_entry.id   AF-A0A370QPZ0-F1
#
_cell.length_a   1.000
_cell.length_b   1.000
_cell.length_c   1.000
_cell.angle_alpha   90.00
_cell.angle_beta   90.00
_cell.angle_gamma   90.00
#
_symmetry.space_group_name_H-M   'P 1'
#
loop_
_entity.id
_entity.type
_entity.pdbx_description
1 polymer ?
#
loop_
_entity_poly.entity_id
_entity_poly.type
_entity_poly.pdbx_seq_one_letter_code
_entity_poly.pdbx_strand_id
1 'polypeptide(L)'
;MDTLSFSIHAELQIGSLLGGNINWPLGCVLTISGDYYLIQADLVRGEQGGPDVLQLLNTAFGCSLPEGYIKADNAGFFTFGKRRETGAGKTLKEIFPAYTLPEGIASTVVPMDNTTAFWLSVNLRAIDILDHLIEIGIPGQENQLALHALLNNTKNAADNLCEVMFSAVLPDITLLRLFTFSQLRFCLQLASEKRRAFQLEGKLSVNLFDAQYVFQGSVKSDGHQLCAEITSSHCLEKLFGGKMRGVVLARLTFCLTYVYKDAVEARNTDASLEPGESLIWLNGSVNYANLTLSGKLYLYNGSPVLAVVAIEQDFSVSKFFEQSLDISWPATLFELQLGSGSQIYYRAEKASLPACFSDDQYQKGFNILANVSLTLWKTLSFSLRLQVTKDAVVGSVALHTPIDLFIIQITGKGGTEGPEFGLAKKEQHLAMFFSGGVCFFGHYCGDIDVSCTRSRAGKLNVKGNITVNAKVFRNLIPRQVTLGFSYNRDDGFSVTGWPDFDFSHACIDFAKEIKKWANSARGDICSKIPGFINEKLLHTTFRLRPSFAQTSGGKMPCLCLNGHYALHMFDEEILKLDLPSVIQVELPENVSWEALPDIIGQALAGAASSLLEGIVNNSENLSKILLVLAGKEALEVAATLACRNLIDKVISNAISAAVSALIEEYGGQVTAAALGALFALIAMHTKDHPKPEPRPDPAAAPDKPEHLLAGVRVNADGQPEIVFSWSPVALSSQYHAMLYDADNRLLAESKTADTPCLAVFPRNNAVDTTEKYVLKVLAAGNGKFSPLAHCELNRLSPPAPEDAYLEVQGLRISWSSPAGRADEFQLKICSGTSEHTVSTAEPYYVFNPDLPEYGDTDYRFSVRALSSLSNLSSAFSREIHRTRIPACTLSDVSLQGEKVLVTWQAPAQASHSHLQLRARRGEKRWSARVTAPEQTYAFPLLMEEGSGFFFARISGRVADASGALPALWSGEWRVFRSLLDLAAIARSRRKSAVECGLFLLHDRPAAKLSALACCLAGAGYPVTETAPALRSVYAAATLTETARGLFRAGYSREDADGGLTVAWPQVSRAELSAVLDAVYGPALSLEQAAAQLFTQGIRGAECGKRLSAAYPLAGSVELASAMADAGYAAAETSAGLLSARPGLSVKDLAAALQAAYGAPDTPAVLAQRAFAQGLSGAECGKQLIAAHPLTGSVELANAMAGAGYQASETLAGLVSARPDLALKDLAAALRAAYSQ
;
A
#
# COMPACT_ATOMS: atom_id res chain seq x y z
N MET A 1 -51.29 -64.28 14.99
CA MET A 1 -50.46 -65.42 14.54
C MET A 1 -49.04 -65.04 14.83
N ASP A 2 -48.47 -65.62 15.86
CA ASP A 2 -47.09 -65.38 16.27
C ASP A 2 -46.17 -65.79 15.11
N THR A 3 -45.38 -64.84 14.60
CA THR A 3 -44.34 -65.11 13.62
C THR A 3 -43.32 -66.03 14.29
N LEU A 4 -43.35 -67.32 13.91
CA LEU A 4 -42.33 -68.31 14.26
C LEU A 4 -40.95 -67.76 13.88
N SER A 5 -40.19 -67.31 14.88
CA SER A 5 -38.77 -67.00 14.74
C SER A 5 -37.95 -68.22 15.12
N PHE A 6 -37.07 -68.66 14.23
CA PHE A 6 -36.08 -69.69 14.55
C PHE A 6 -34.68 -69.16 14.24
N SER A 7 -33.72 -69.57 15.06
CA SER A 7 -32.31 -69.16 14.97
C SER A 7 -31.41 -70.39 14.84
N ILE A 8 -30.46 -70.35 13.91
CA ILE A 8 -29.44 -71.39 13.74
C ILE A 8 -28.08 -70.80 14.12
N HIS A 9 -27.35 -71.48 15.00
CA HIS A 9 -26.01 -71.07 15.46
C HIS A 9 -24.94 -72.01 14.90
N ALA A 10 -23.84 -71.45 14.40
CA ALA A 10 -22.66 -72.19 13.97
C ALA A 10 -21.39 -71.43 14.36
N GLU A 11 -20.31 -72.14 14.67
CA GLU A 11 -18.99 -71.54 14.90
C GLU A 11 -18.01 -72.02 13.83
N LEU A 12 -17.37 -71.08 13.14
CA LEU A 12 -16.46 -71.34 12.03
C LEU A 12 -15.05 -70.91 12.45
N GLN A 13 -14.11 -71.85 12.47
CA GLN A 13 -12.73 -71.61 12.91
C GLN A 13 -11.87 -70.89 11.83
N ILE A 14 -12.20 -71.07 10.54
CA ILE A 14 -11.54 -70.43 9.39
C ILE A 14 -12.60 -70.28 8.28
N GLY A 15 -12.70 -69.10 7.65
CA GLY A 15 -13.65 -68.87 6.57
C GLY A 15 -13.18 -67.82 5.55
N SER A 16 -13.44 -68.08 4.27
CA SER A 16 -13.38 -67.02 3.25
C SER A 16 -14.66 -66.21 3.33
N LEU A 17 -14.54 -64.90 3.54
CA LEU A 17 -15.67 -63.98 3.59
C LEU A 17 -15.39 -62.86 2.59
N LEU A 18 -16.37 -62.54 1.73
CA LEU A 18 -16.25 -61.48 0.71
C LEU A 18 -14.98 -61.56 -0.18
N GLY A 19 -14.47 -62.77 -0.43
CA GLY A 19 -13.27 -63.01 -1.24
C GLY A 19 -11.93 -62.83 -0.50
N GLY A 20 -11.95 -62.46 0.79
CA GLY A 20 -10.78 -62.42 1.67
C GLY A 20 -10.72 -63.63 2.61
N ASN A 21 -9.57 -63.87 3.24
CA ASN A 21 -9.39 -64.93 4.24
C ASN A 21 -9.34 -64.31 5.64
N ILE A 22 -10.37 -64.56 6.45
CA ILE A 22 -10.41 -64.09 7.84
C ILE A 22 -9.86 -65.19 8.74
N ASN A 23 -8.65 -64.98 9.27
CA ASN A 23 -8.03 -65.86 10.27
C ASN A 23 -8.50 -65.48 11.68
N TRP A 24 -9.81 -65.49 11.91
CA TRP A 24 -10.44 -65.19 13.20
C TRP A 24 -11.72 -66.01 13.36
N PRO A 25 -12.02 -66.60 14.53
CA PRO A 25 -13.22 -67.42 14.70
C PRO A 25 -14.50 -66.60 14.50
N LEU A 26 -15.45 -67.16 13.75
CA LEU A 26 -16.72 -66.52 13.40
C LEU A 26 -17.90 -67.27 14.01
N GLY A 27 -18.68 -66.58 14.85
CA GLY A 27 -19.98 -67.03 15.33
C GLY A 27 -21.06 -66.61 14.34
N CYS A 28 -21.67 -67.56 13.64
CA CYS A 28 -22.69 -67.31 12.64
C CYS A 28 -24.09 -67.58 13.21
N VAL A 29 -25.01 -66.63 13.03
CA VAL A 29 -26.41 -66.73 13.42
C VAL A 29 -27.30 -66.40 12.23
N LEU A 30 -28.16 -67.35 11.83
CA LEU A 30 -29.24 -67.09 10.88
C LEU A 30 -30.54 -66.92 11.66
N THR A 31 -31.17 -65.75 11.57
CA THR A 31 -32.49 -65.46 12.16
C THR A 31 -33.51 -65.24 11.05
N ILE A 32 -34.66 -65.92 11.15
CA ILE A 32 -35.76 -65.77 10.19
C ILE A 32 -36.99 -65.24 10.93
N SER A 33 -37.60 -64.15 10.44
CA SER A 33 -38.77 -63.50 11.03
C SER A 33 -39.74 -63.08 9.92
N GLY A 34 -40.90 -63.73 9.85
CA GLY A 34 -41.88 -63.50 8.79
C GLY A 34 -41.29 -63.76 7.38
N ASP A 35 -41.38 -62.77 6.50
CA ASP A 35 -40.82 -62.80 5.14
C ASP A 35 -39.33 -62.37 5.09
N TYR A 36 -38.65 -62.23 6.22
CA TYR A 36 -37.29 -61.71 6.28
C TYR A 36 -36.29 -62.70 6.88
N TYR A 37 -35.04 -62.63 6.43
CA TYR A 37 -33.92 -63.36 7.03
C TYR A 37 -32.72 -62.44 7.24
N LEU A 38 -32.01 -62.66 8.35
CA LEU A 38 -30.80 -61.96 8.76
C LEU A 38 -29.72 -63.01 9.02
N ILE A 39 -28.61 -62.93 8.30
CA ILE A 39 -27.40 -63.72 8.56
C ILE A 39 -26.41 -62.79 9.23
N GLN A 40 -26.01 -63.11 10.45
CA GLN A 40 -25.00 -62.40 11.23
C GLN A 40 -23.78 -63.30 11.39
N ALA A 41 -22.59 -62.73 11.24
CA ALA A 41 -21.30 -63.40 11.40
C ALA A 41 -20.42 -62.54 12.30
N ASP A 42 -20.36 -62.89 13.58
CA ASP A 42 -19.68 -62.16 14.63
C ASP A 42 -18.26 -62.67 14.81
N LEU A 43 -17.32 -61.75 14.96
CA LEU A 43 -15.94 -62.06 15.34
C LEU A 43 -15.94 -62.46 16.82
N VAL A 44 -15.70 -63.73 17.12
CA VAL A 44 -15.73 -64.27 18.49
C VAL A 44 -14.59 -63.64 19.28
N ARG A 45 -14.88 -63.16 20.50
CA ARG A 45 -13.87 -62.50 21.34
C ARG A 45 -12.79 -63.49 21.78
N GLY A 46 -11.52 -63.15 21.57
CA GLY A 46 -10.38 -63.97 22.01
C GLY A 46 -10.01 -63.73 23.48
N GLU A 47 -9.14 -64.59 24.04
CA GLU A 47 -8.67 -64.49 25.44
C GLU A 47 -7.92 -63.19 25.76
N GLN A 48 -7.35 -62.50 24.76
CA GLN A 48 -6.61 -61.24 24.91
C GLN A 48 -7.44 -59.97 24.67
N GLY A 49 -8.76 -60.09 24.54
CA GLY A 49 -9.66 -58.96 24.24
C GLY A 49 -10.27 -59.05 22.84
N GLY A 50 -10.98 -57.99 22.43
CA GLY A 50 -11.59 -57.93 21.10
C GLY A 50 -10.58 -57.56 20.00
N PRO A 51 -10.91 -57.83 18.72
CA PRO A 51 -9.96 -57.71 17.62
C PRO A 51 -9.59 -56.25 17.33
N ASP A 52 -8.34 -56.04 16.91
CA ASP A 52 -7.95 -54.81 16.22
C ASP A 52 -8.49 -54.84 14.79
N VAL A 53 -9.58 -54.11 14.56
CA VAL A 53 -10.34 -54.17 13.31
C VAL A 53 -9.50 -53.67 12.13
N LEU A 54 -8.64 -52.66 12.31
CA LEU A 54 -7.84 -52.14 11.20
C LEU A 54 -6.81 -53.17 10.72
N GLN A 55 -6.11 -53.79 11.68
CA GLN A 55 -5.14 -54.85 11.38
C GLN A 55 -5.83 -56.07 10.75
N LEU A 56 -6.98 -56.48 11.30
CA LEU A 56 -7.75 -57.61 10.80
C LEU A 56 -8.21 -57.38 9.36
N LEU A 57 -8.78 -56.20 9.05
CA LEU A 57 -9.24 -55.87 7.70
C LEU A 57 -8.08 -55.74 6.71
N ASN A 58 -6.98 -55.08 7.08
CA ASN A 58 -5.79 -55.00 6.22
C ASN A 58 -5.21 -56.38 5.90
N THR A 59 -5.16 -57.28 6.89
CA THR A 59 -4.63 -58.65 6.71
C THR A 59 -5.58 -59.52 5.91
N ALA A 60 -6.89 -59.46 6.17
CA ALA A 60 -7.87 -60.34 5.55
C ALA A 60 -8.19 -59.97 4.09
N PHE A 61 -8.15 -58.67 3.77
CA PHE A 61 -8.60 -58.15 2.47
C PHE A 61 -7.51 -57.45 1.67
N GLY A 62 -6.30 -57.27 2.21
CA GLY A 62 -5.22 -56.55 1.51
C GLY A 62 -5.50 -55.05 1.36
N CYS A 63 -6.27 -54.46 2.27
CA CYS A 63 -6.56 -53.03 2.26
C CYS A 63 -5.32 -52.18 2.60
N SER A 64 -5.32 -50.91 2.21
CA SER A 64 -4.34 -49.90 2.62
C SER A 64 -4.93 -48.95 3.67
N LEU A 65 -5.60 -49.49 4.70
CA LEU A 65 -6.13 -48.68 5.80
C LEU A 65 -4.98 -48.12 6.65
N PRO A 66 -5.14 -46.93 7.28
CA PRO A 66 -4.10 -46.25 8.02
C PRO A 66 -3.59 -47.06 9.22
N GLU A 67 -2.31 -46.86 9.55
CA GLU A 67 -1.70 -47.36 10.77
C GLU A 67 -2.35 -46.71 12.02
N GLY A 68 -2.70 -47.55 13.00
CA GLY A 68 -3.40 -47.22 14.23
C GLY A 68 -4.11 -48.46 14.77
N TYR A 69 -5.02 -48.30 15.72
CA TYR A 69 -5.84 -49.40 16.23
C TYR A 69 -7.30 -49.01 16.47
N ILE A 70 -8.19 -49.95 16.14
CA ILE A 70 -9.60 -49.92 16.58
C ILE A 70 -9.82 -51.23 17.33
N LYS A 71 -9.68 -51.20 18.66
CA LYS A 71 -9.92 -52.37 19.50
C LYS A 71 -11.42 -52.48 19.77
N ALA A 72 -12.12 -53.19 18.89
CA ALA A 72 -13.56 -53.35 19.03
C ALA A 72 -13.91 -54.25 20.21
N ASP A 73 -14.95 -53.90 20.96
CA ASP A 73 -15.55 -54.79 21.97
C ASP A 73 -16.22 -55.98 21.30
N ASN A 74 -16.96 -55.69 20.22
CA ASN A 74 -17.60 -56.66 19.33
C ASN A 74 -17.53 -56.13 17.90
N ALA A 75 -17.39 -57.03 16.92
CA ALA A 75 -17.44 -56.66 15.51
C ALA A 75 -17.93 -57.84 14.69
N GLY A 76 -18.45 -57.57 13.49
CA GLY A 76 -18.96 -58.63 12.64
C GLY A 76 -19.54 -58.11 11.35
N PHE A 77 -20.14 -59.04 10.62
CA PHE A 77 -20.83 -58.78 9.36
C PHE A 77 -22.29 -59.18 9.52
N PHE A 78 -23.19 -58.50 8.83
CA PHE A 78 -24.54 -59.03 8.65
C PHE A 78 -25.01 -58.80 7.22
N THR A 79 -25.80 -59.73 6.72
CA THR A 79 -26.52 -59.56 5.46
C THR A 79 -27.98 -59.86 5.69
N PHE A 80 -28.81 -59.13 4.97
CA PHE A 80 -30.25 -59.24 5.05
C PHE A 80 -30.80 -59.69 3.70
N GLY A 81 -31.89 -60.44 3.72
CA GLY A 81 -32.73 -60.60 2.55
C GLY A 81 -34.22 -60.76 2.87
N LYS A 82 -35.03 -60.54 1.84
CA LYS A 82 -36.49 -60.70 1.88
C LYS A 82 -36.92 -61.90 1.03
N ARG A 83 -37.98 -62.60 1.46
CA ARG A 83 -38.62 -63.71 0.75
C ARG A 83 -39.75 -63.24 -0.18
N ARG A 84 -40.36 -62.08 0.11
CA ARG A 84 -41.45 -61.47 -0.69
C ARG A 84 -41.31 -59.94 -0.73
N GLU A 85 -41.81 -59.30 -1.79
CA GLU A 85 -41.89 -57.85 -1.87
C GLU A 85 -43.05 -57.33 -1.00
N THR A 86 -42.76 -56.98 0.24
CA THR A 86 -43.67 -56.22 1.11
C THR A 86 -43.01 -54.92 1.57
N GLY A 87 -43.84 -53.87 1.67
CA GLY A 87 -43.47 -52.45 1.66
C GLY A 87 -42.24 -52.01 2.47
N ALA A 88 -41.51 -51.06 1.88
CA ALA A 88 -40.29 -50.45 2.39
C ALA A 88 -40.51 -49.60 3.65
N GLY A 89 -39.51 -49.55 4.54
CA GLY A 89 -39.40 -48.51 5.58
C GLY A 89 -39.23 -48.99 7.03
N LYS A 90 -39.28 -50.30 7.31
CA LYS A 90 -39.07 -50.83 8.67
C LYS A 90 -37.58 -51.00 8.99
N THR A 91 -37.18 -50.71 10.23
CA THR A 91 -35.81 -50.91 10.72
C THR A 91 -35.54 -52.38 11.08
N LEU A 92 -34.27 -52.78 11.22
CA LEU A 92 -33.94 -54.13 11.70
C LEU A 92 -34.59 -54.45 13.05
N LYS A 93 -34.66 -53.48 13.97
CA LYS A 93 -35.31 -53.62 15.28
C LYS A 93 -36.80 -53.94 15.18
N GLU A 94 -37.49 -53.37 14.20
CA GLU A 94 -38.92 -53.60 13.97
C GLU A 94 -39.22 -54.96 13.34
N ILE A 95 -38.26 -55.52 12.58
CA ILE A 95 -38.40 -56.79 11.86
C ILE A 95 -37.93 -57.98 12.70
N PHE A 96 -36.83 -57.81 13.43
CA PHE A 96 -36.19 -58.82 14.26
C PHE A 96 -36.11 -58.34 15.71
N PRO A 97 -37.21 -58.40 16.50
CA PRO A 97 -37.21 -57.89 17.87
C PRO A 97 -36.29 -58.67 18.84
N ALA A 98 -35.91 -59.91 18.49
CA ALA A 98 -34.95 -60.74 19.22
C ALA A 98 -33.56 -60.71 18.56
N TYR A 99 -32.96 -59.51 18.44
CA TYR A 99 -31.69 -59.29 17.74
C TYR A 99 -30.47 -59.30 18.67
N THR A 100 -29.30 -59.63 18.11
CA THR A 100 -27.98 -59.65 18.77
C THR A 100 -27.08 -58.46 18.41
N LEU A 101 -27.51 -57.60 17.47
CA LEU A 101 -26.77 -56.39 17.04
C LEU A 101 -26.87 -55.26 18.08
N PRO A 102 -25.90 -54.32 18.13
CA PRO A 102 -26.01 -53.12 18.96
C PRO A 102 -27.25 -52.27 18.62
N GLU A 103 -27.90 -51.70 19.65
CA GLU A 103 -29.15 -50.95 19.48
C GLU A 103 -29.04 -49.81 18.46
N GLY A 104 -27.94 -49.05 18.47
CA GLY A 104 -27.71 -47.95 17.52
C GLY A 104 -27.64 -48.38 16.04
N ILE A 105 -27.35 -49.66 15.75
CA ILE A 105 -27.36 -50.22 14.40
C ILE A 105 -28.75 -50.74 14.08
N ALA A 106 -29.36 -51.52 14.98
CA ALA A 106 -30.67 -52.12 14.78
C ALA A 106 -31.78 -51.07 14.56
N SER A 107 -31.66 -49.90 15.19
CA SER A 107 -32.62 -48.80 15.07
C SER A 107 -32.40 -47.89 13.85
N THR A 108 -31.27 -48.00 13.14
CA THR A 108 -30.92 -47.09 12.03
C THR A 108 -30.81 -47.77 10.68
N VAL A 109 -30.45 -49.05 10.66
CA VAL A 109 -30.31 -49.80 9.41
C VAL A 109 -31.67 -50.20 8.88
N VAL A 110 -31.98 -49.69 7.68
CA VAL A 110 -33.11 -50.15 6.88
C VAL A 110 -32.61 -51.27 5.96
N PRO A 111 -33.30 -52.41 5.92
CA PRO A 111 -32.87 -53.51 5.09
C PRO A 111 -32.86 -53.18 3.58
N MET A 112 -31.79 -53.57 2.89
CA MET A 112 -31.62 -53.40 1.45
C MET A 112 -31.22 -54.72 0.79
N ASP A 113 -31.86 -55.07 -0.32
CA ASP A 113 -31.60 -56.33 -1.01
C ASP A 113 -30.14 -56.41 -1.51
N ASN A 114 -29.55 -57.59 -1.39
CA ASN A 114 -28.19 -57.91 -1.83
C ASN A 114 -27.08 -57.02 -1.20
N THR A 115 -27.30 -56.49 0.00
CA THR A 115 -26.28 -55.72 0.72
C THR A 115 -25.71 -56.53 1.89
N THR A 116 -24.41 -56.35 2.14
CA THR A 116 -23.73 -56.85 3.34
C THR A 116 -23.21 -55.64 4.10
N ALA A 117 -23.43 -55.60 5.40
CA ALA A 117 -22.92 -54.56 6.27
C ALA A 117 -21.76 -55.10 7.09
N PHE A 118 -20.76 -54.26 7.34
CA PHE A 118 -19.77 -54.46 8.37
C PHE A 118 -20.11 -53.57 9.56
N TRP A 119 -20.00 -54.10 10.78
CA TRP A 119 -20.34 -53.39 12.00
C TRP A 119 -19.32 -53.64 13.10
N LEU A 120 -19.18 -52.67 14.00
CA LEU A 120 -18.37 -52.80 15.19
C LEU A 120 -18.90 -51.92 16.32
N SER A 121 -18.72 -52.39 17.55
CA SER A 121 -18.98 -51.68 18.80
C SER A 121 -17.66 -51.47 19.51
N VAL A 122 -17.38 -50.25 19.93
CA VAL A 122 -16.06 -49.89 20.47
C VAL A 122 -16.16 -48.75 21.50
N ASN A 123 -15.31 -48.79 22.52
CA ASN A 123 -15.12 -47.66 23.43
C ASN A 123 -14.26 -46.58 22.75
N LEU A 124 -14.65 -45.30 22.81
CA LEU A 124 -13.91 -44.20 22.17
C LEU A 124 -12.43 -44.11 22.60
N ARG A 125 -12.07 -44.47 23.84
CA ARG A 125 -10.66 -44.52 24.30
C ARG A 125 -9.85 -45.65 23.68
N ALA A 126 -10.52 -46.64 23.09
CA ALA A 126 -9.92 -47.80 22.43
C ALA A 126 -9.70 -47.56 20.92
N ILE A 127 -9.77 -46.29 20.48
CA ILE A 127 -9.65 -45.85 19.08
C ILE A 127 -8.66 -44.68 18.98
N ASP A 128 -7.43 -44.94 18.55
CA ASP A 128 -6.40 -43.91 18.47
C ASP A 128 -6.57 -42.90 17.31
N ILE A 129 -7.38 -43.26 16.31
CA ILE A 129 -7.74 -42.39 15.19
C ILE A 129 -8.84 -41.38 15.54
N LEU A 130 -9.48 -41.48 16.72
CA LEU A 130 -10.60 -40.63 17.14
C LEU A 130 -10.33 -39.81 18.42
N ASP A 131 -9.09 -39.71 18.91
CA ASP A 131 -8.73 -38.88 20.08
C ASP A 131 -9.24 -37.44 19.98
N HIS A 132 -9.27 -36.87 18.77
CA HIS A 132 -9.77 -35.53 18.50
C HIS A 132 -11.25 -35.35 18.84
N LEU A 133 -12.07 -36.42 18.79
CA LEU A 133 -13.46 -36.37 19.27
C LEU A 133 -13.54 -36.20 20.79
N ILE A 134 -12.61 -36.82 21.53
CA ILE A 134 -12.54 -36.68 22.99
C ILE A 134 -12.11 -35.25 23.34
N GLU A 135 -11.09 -34.72 22.66
CA GLU A 135 -10.58 -33.35 22.88
C GLU A 135 -11.67 -32.28 22.68
N ILE A 136 -12.53 -32.45 21.68
CA ILE A 136 -13.59 -31.46 21.39
C ILE A 136 -14.84 -31.65 22.27
N GLY A 137 -14.87 -32.61 23.20
CA GLY A 137 -15.86 -32.67 24.26
C GLY A 137 -16.73 -33.93 24.33
N ILE A 138 -16.43 -35.00 23.58
CA ILE A 138 -17.13 -36.28 23.78
C ILE A 138 -16.51 -37.03 24.97
N PRO A 139 -17.23 -37.26 26.09
CA PRO A 139 -16.67 -37.93 27.26
C PRO A 139 -16.30 -39.39 26.93
N GLY A 140 -15.03 -39.73 27.12
CA GLY A 140 -14.49 -41.05 26.73
C GLY A 140 -14.81 -42.21 27.67
N GLN A 141 -15.47 -42.00 28.83
CA GLN A 141 -15.67 -43.06 29.83
C GLN A 141 -17.04 -43.77 29.76
N GLU A 142 -18.05 -43.23 29.05
CA GLU A 142 -19.42 -43.79 29.07
C GLU A 142 -20.03 -44.08 27.68
N ASN A 143 -19.35 -43.73 26.57
CA ASN A 143 -19.95 -43.86 25.23
C ASN A 143 -19.37 -45.05 24.46
N GLN A 144 -20.13 -46.15 24.40
CA GLN A 144 -19.96 -47.17 23.37
C GLN A 144 -20.40 -46.61 22.02
N LEU A 145 -19.49 -46.64 21.04
CA LEU A 145 -19.77 -46.23 19.67
C LEU A 145 -20.09 -47.47 18.83
N ALA A 146 -21.30 -47.53 18.27
CA ALA A 146 -21.71 -48.56 17.33
C ALA A 146 -21.60 -48.03 15.90
N LEU A 147 -20.53 -48.41 15.19
CA LEU A 147 -20.27 -48.05 13.81
C LEU A 147 -20.80 -49.12 12.87
N HIS A 148 -21.40 -48.72 11.76
CA HIS A 148 -21.74 -49.62 10.66
C HIS A 148 -21.49 -48.99 9.29
N ALA A 149 -21.26 -49.83 8.31
CA ALA A 149 -21.02 -49.47 6.92
C ALA A 149 -21.70 -50.47 5.99
N LEU A 150 -22.46 -50.00 5.00
CA LEU A 150 -23.06 -50.85 3.97
C LEU A 150 -22.05 -51.05 2.83
N LEU A 151 -21.68 -52.31 2.57
CA LEU A 151 -20.75 -52.68 1.51
C LEU A 151 -21.51 -52.92 0.20
N ASN A 152 -20.96 -52.40 -0.89
CA ASN A 152 -21.49 -52.59 -2.24
C ASN A 152 -21.05 -53.93 -2.80
N ASN A 153 -22.00 -54.84 -3.00
CA ASN A 153 -21.79 -56.19 -3.52
C ASN A 153 -21.21 -56.27 -4.95
N THR A 154 -21.15 -55.16 -5.70
CA THR A 154 -20.57 -55.10 -7.05
C THR A 154 -19.09 -54.76 -7.09
N LYS A 155 -18.49 -54.36 -5.96
CA LYS A 155 -17.06 -54.05 -5.83
C LYS A 155 -16.37 -55.14 -5.00
N ASN A 156 -15.05 -55.31 -5.17
CA ASN A 156 -14.29 -56.20 -4.29
C ASN A 156 -14.28 -55.65 -2.84
N ALA A 157 -14.00 -56.50 -1.85
CA ALA A 157 -14.06 -56.11 -0.45
C ALA A 157 -13.04 -55.03 -0.07
N ALA A 158 -11.86 -55.04 -0.68
CA ALA A 158 -10.80 -54.09 -0.38
C ALA A 158 -11.17 -52.65 -0.80
N ASP A 159 -11.64 -52.48 -2.04
CA ASP A 159 -12.09 -51.20 -2.58
C ASP A 159 -13.33 -50.70 -1.82
N ASN A 160 -14.25 -51.60 -1.48
CA ASN A 160 -15.41 -51.26 -0.64
C ASN A 160 -15.00 -50.69 0.71
N LEU A 161 -14.12 -51.37 1.44
CA LEU A 161 -13.72 -50.96 2.79
C LEU A 161 -12.93 -49.64 2.79
N CYS A 162 -12.23 -49.33 1.70
CA CYS A 162 -11.52 -48.06 1.53
C CYS A 162 -12.48 -46.90 1.19
N GLU A 163 -13.54 -47.15 0.43
CA GLU A 163 -14.48 -46.10 -0.01
C GLU A 163 -15.67 -45.89 0.93
N VAL A 164 -16.04 -46.88 1.74
CA VAL A 164 -17.27 -46.86 2.51
C VAL A 164 -17.21 -45.89 3.68
N MET A 165 -18.32 -45.18 3.90
CA MET A 165 -18.53 -44.31 5.04
C MET A 165 -19.13 -45.08 6.21
N PHE A 166 -18.36 -45.22 7.28
CA PHE A 166 -18.84 -45.73 8.56
C PHE A 166 -19.68 -44.68 9.24
N SER A 167 -20.86 -45.06 9.70
CA SER A 167 -21.80 -44.17 10.36
C SER A 167 -22.13 -44.66 11.77
N ALA A 168 -22.23 -43.73 12.71
CA ALA A 168 -22.78 -43.95 14.04
C ALA A 168 -23.74 -42.82 14.42
N VAL A 169 -24.74 -43.13 15.23
CA VAL A 169 -25.56 -42.10 15.90
C VAL A 169 -25.00 -41.89 17.29
N LEU A 170 -24.74 -40.64 17.63
CA LEU A 170 -24.25 -40.20 18.91
C LEU A 170 -25.39 -39.55 19.72
N PRO A 171 -25.36 -39.62 21.06
CA PRO A 171 -26.29 -38.87 21.89
C PRO A 171 -26.06 -37.36 21.73
N ASP A 172 -26.96 -36.56 22.30
CA ASP A 172 -26.79 -35.11 22.34
C ASP A 172 -25.55 -34.76 23.19
N ILE A 173 -24.60 -34.03 22.60
CA ILE A 173 -23.30 -33.74 23.22
C ILE A 173 -22.94 -32.27 23.05
N THR A 174 -22.29 -31.68 24.06
CA THR A 174 -21.76 -30.31 23.99
C THR A 174 -20.29 -30.31 23.56
N LEU A 175 -20.00 -29.82 22.34
CA LEU A 175 -18.64 -29.67 21.81
C LEU A 175 -18.04 -28.29 22.11
N LEU A 176 -16.71 -28.23 22.28
CA LEU A 176 -15.92 -27.03 22.55
C LEU A 176 -16.44 -26.20 23.74
N ARG A 177 -17.12 -26.86 24.68
CA ARG A 177 -17.81 -26.25 25.84
C ARG A 177 -18.89 -25.22 25.47
N LEU A 178 -19.31 -25.14 24.21
CA LEU A 178 -20.20 -24.10 23.72
C LEU A 178 -21.39 -24.65 22.92
N PHE A 179 -21.18 -25.70 22.12
CA PHE A 179 -22.15 -26.15 21.12
C PHE A 179 -22.84 -27.43 21.52
N THR A 180 -24.12 -27.38 21.85
CA THR A 180 -24.92 -28.58 22.05
C THR A 180 -25.38 -29.11 20.70
N PHE A 181 -24.79 -30.22 20.26
CA PHE A 181 -25.24 -30.97 19.10
C PHE A 181 -26.36 -31.91 19.49
N SER A 182 -27.42 -31.92 18.68
CA SER A 182 -28.50 -32.90 18.78
C SER A 182 -28.69 -33.64 17.47
N GLN A 183 -29.22 -34.86 17.54
CA GLN A 183 -29.39 -35.74 16.38
C GLN A 183 -28.05 -35.97 15.63
N LEU A 184 -26.98 -36.19 16.39
CA LEU A 184 -25.62 -36.21 15.87
C LEU A 184 -25.35 -37.54 15.14
N ARG A 185 -25.06 -37.45 13.84
CA ARG A 185 -24.52 -38.55 13.05
C ARG A 185 -23.02 -38.33 12.88
N PHE A 186 -22.25 -39.30 13.34
CA PHE A 186 -20.82 -39.38 13.11
C PHE A 186 -20.55 -40.20 11.85
N CYS A 187 -19.74 -39.65 10.96
CA CYS A 187 -19.36 -40.24 9.69
C CYS A 187 -17.82 -40.33 9.61
N LEU A 188 -17.29 -41.52 9.35
CA LEU A 188 -15.87 -41.81 9.29
C LEU A 188 -15.53 -42.58 8.02
N GLN A 189 -14.51 -42.13 7.29
CA GLN A 189 -13.90 -42.91 6.22
C GLN A 189 -12.56 -43.45 6.71
N LEU A 190 -12.40 -44.78 6.71
CA LEU A 190 -11.18 -45.39 7.25
C LEU A 190 -9.96 -45.12 6.37
N ALA A 191 -10.08 -45.13 5.03
CA ALA A 191 -8.93 -44.96 4.12
C ALA A 191 -8.64 -43.51 3.69
N SER A 192 -8.98 -42.51 4.51
CA SER A 192 -8.68 -41.11 4.19
C SER A 192 -7.16 -40.85 4.16
N GLU A 193 -6.66 -40.21 3.09
CA GLU A 193 -5.26 -39.72 3.00
C GLU A 193 -4.88 -38.81 4.18
N LYS A 194 -5.89 -38.17 4.79
CA LYS A 194 -5.76 -37.38 6.01
C LYS A 194 -6.16 -38.25 7.20
N ARG A 195 -5.15 -38.76 7.95
CA ARG A 195 -5.36 -39.51 9.20
C ARG A 195 -6.30 -38.71 10.13
N ARG A 196 -7.25 -39.39 10.79
CA ARG A 196 -8.22 -38.79 11.75
C ARG A 196 -9.25 -37.83 11.14
N ALA A 197 -9.50 -37.91 9.83
CA ALA A 197 -10.58 -37.16 9.21
C ALA A 197 -11.94 -37.76 9.56
N PHE A 198 -12.87 -36.92 10.00
CA PHE A 198 -14.24 -37.32 10.30
C PHE A 198 -15.22 -36.18 10.01
N GLN A 199 -16.50 -36.52 9.91
CA GLN A 199 -17.59 -35.58 9.73
C GLN A 199 -18.65 -35.81 10.81
N LEU A 200 -19.12 -34.72 11.40
CA LEU A 200 -20.23 -34.69 12.36
C LEU A 200 -21.39 -33.94 11.71
N GLU A 201 -22.52 -34.61 11.52
CA GLU A 201 -23.73 -34.02 10.98
C GLU A 201 -24.78 -33.94 12.07
N GLY A 202 -25.46 -32.80 12.21
CA GLY A 202 -26.51 -32.69 13.20
C GLY A 202 -27.08 -31.28 13.30
N LYS A 203 -27.94 -31.10 14.30
CA LYS A 203 -28.44 -29.79 14.70
C LYS A 203 -27.54 -29.21 15.78
N LEU A 204 -26.83 -28.14 15.42
CA LEU A 204 -25.94 -27.39 16.32
C LEU A 204 -26.76 -26.33 17.05
N SER A 205 -26.78 -26.37 18.38
CA SER A 205 -27.38 -25.32 19.20
C SER A 205 -26.30 -24.58 19.99
N VAL A 206 -26.34 -23.25 19.99
CA VAL A 206 -25.42 -22.41 20.77
C VAL A 206 -26.19 -21.36 21.56
N ASN A 207 -25.82 -21.15 22.81
CA ASN A 207 -26.37 -20.09 23.64
C ASN A 207 -25.48 -18.85 23.55
N LEU A 208 -25.99 -17.76 22.97
CA LEU A 208 -25.29 -16.46 22.88
C LEU A 208 -26.23 -15.34 23.32
N PHE A 209 -25.73 -14.39 24.11
CA PHE A 209 -26.51 -13.21 24.53
C PHE A 209 -27.91 -13.57 25.07
N ASP A 210 -27.99 -14.57 25.94
CA ASP A 210 -29.23 -15.05 26.59
C ASP A 210 -30.28 -15.68 25.65
N ALA A 211 -29.89 -16.07 24.43
CA ALA A 211 -30.75 -16.78 23.48
C ALA A 211 -30.07 -18.04 22.91
N GLN A 212 -30.87 -19.06 22.60
CA GLN A 212 -30.43 -20.29 21.95
C GLN A 212 -30.62 -20.19 20.44
N TYR A 213 -29.56 -20.46 19.68
CA TYR A 213 -29.55 -20.41 18.22
C TYR A 213 -29.28 -21.80 17.67
N VAL A 214 -30.16 -22.25 16.76
CA VAL A 214 -30.02 -23.55 16.10
C VAL A 214 -29.51 -23.36 14.68
N PHE A 215 -28.53 -24.15 14.31
CA PHE A 215 -27.90 -24.20 12.99
C PHE A 215 -27.99 -25.65 12.48
N GLN A 216 -28.18 -25.82 11.16
CA GLN A 216 -28.18 -27.15 10.53
C GLN A 216 -27.01 -27.28 9.58
N GLY A 217 -26.18 -28.30 9.76
CA GLY A 217 -25.10 -28.61 8.83
C GLY A 217 -24.09 -29.60 9.37
N SER A 218 -22.93 -29.64 8.73
CA SER A 218 -21.86 -30.59 9.02
C SER A 218 -20.61 -29.86 9.51
N VAL A 219 -19.98 -30.40 10.55
CA VAL A 219 -18.62 -30.06 10.96
C VAL A 219 -17.68 -31.12 10.40
N LYS A 220 -16.60 -30.69 9.74
CA LYS A 220 -15.61 -31.58 9.14
C LYS A 220 -14.27 -31.39 9.84
N SER A 221 -13.65 -32.48 10.22
CA SER A 221 -12.25 -32.48 10.64
C SER A 221 -11.37 -33.06 9.55
N ASP A 222 -10.24 -32.40 9.31
CA ASP A 222 -9.20 -32.88 8.40
C ASP A 222 -8.00 -33.53 9.13
N GLY A 223 -8.15 -33.79 10.43
CA GLY A 223 -7.11 -34.33 11.29
C GLY A 223 -6.17 -33.28 11.91
N HIS A 224 -6.18 -32.02 11.47
CA HIS A 224 -5.40 -30.93 12.09
C HIS A 224 -6.29 -29.81 12.63
N GLN A 225 -7.43 -29.62 11.98
CA GLN A 225 -8.39 -28.60 12.35
C GLN A 225 -9.81 -29.13 12.22
N LEU A 226 -10.72 -28.42 12.88
CA LEU A 226 -12.16 -28.58 12.78
C LEU A 226 -12.72 -27.36 12.03
N CYS A 227 -13.37 -27.60 10.90
CA CYS A 227 -14.00 -26.58 10.07
C CYS A 227 -15.50 -26.82 9.96
N ALA A 228 -16.27 -25.76 10.09
CA ALA A 228 -17.71 -25.78 9.88
C ALA A 228 -18.13 -24.54 9.12
N GLU A 229 -19.06 -24.70 8.17
CA GLU A 229 -19.82 -23.59 7.61
C GLU A 229 -21.30 -23.96 7.72
N ILE A 230 -21.99 -23.33 8.67
CA ILE A 230 -23.36 -23.72 9.03
C ILE A 230 -24.24 -22.49 9.01
N THR A 231 -25.35 -22.54 8.28
CA THR A 231 -26.26 -21.40 8.15
C THR A 231 -27.43 -21.50 9.13
N SER A 232 -27.89 -20.36 9.62
CA SER A 232 -29.12 -20.24 10.41
C SER A 232 -30.03 -19.16 9.86
N SER A 233 -31.34 -19.41 9.95
CA SER A 233 -32.38 -18.42 9.68
C SER A 233 -32.61 -17.47 10.86
N HIS A 234 -32.04 -17.77 12.04
CA HIS A 234 -32.17 -16.92 13.22
C HIS A 234 -31.31 -15.64 13.10
N CYS A 235 -31.71 -14.59 13.81
CA CYS A 235 -31.00 -13.31 13.88
C CYS A 235 -30.47 -13.07 15.29
N LEU A 236 -29.20 -12.66 15.44
CA LEU A 236 -28.64 -12.22 16.72
C LEU A 236 -29.07 -10.78 17.00
N GLU A 237 -30.00 -10.63 17.93
CA GLU A 237 -30.45 -9.34 18.45
C GLU A 237 -29.67 -8.99 19.73
N LYS A 238 -29.49 -7.68 20.02
CA LYS A 238 -28.84 -7.17 21.25
C LYS A 238 -27.41 -7.66 21.51
N LEU A 239 -26.53 -7.60 20.50
CA LEU A 239 -25.11 -7.93 20.66
C LEU A 239 -24.48 -7.22 21.86
N PHE A 240 -23.74 -8.00 22.67
CA PHE A 240 -23.10 -7.56 23.92
C PHE A 240 -24.08 -6.94 24.93
N GLY A 241 -25.26 -7.52 25.10
CA GLY A 241 -26.29 -7.01 26.02
C GLY A 241 -26.91 -5.69 25.55
N GLY A 242 -26.97 -5.48 24.23
CA GLY A 242 -27.46 -4.25 23.62
C GLY A 242 -26.48 -3.09 23.65
N LYS A 243 -25.18 -3.34 23.88
CA LYS A 243 -24.13 -2.31 23.76
C LYS A 243 -23.86 -1.90 22.31
N MET A 244 -24.18 -2.76 21.33
CA MET A 244 -24.26 -2.41 19.91
C MET A 244 -25.72 -2.25 19.48
N ARG A 245 -26.35 -1.15 19.87
CA ARG A 245 -27.74 -0.86 19.48
C ARG A 245 -27.86 -0.67 17.96
N GLY A 246 -29.00 -1.05 17.41
CA GLY A 246 -29.31 -0.96 15.97
C GLY A 246 -28.64 -2.02 15.09
N VAL A 247 -27.67 -2.78 15.60
CA VAL A 247 -26.97 -3.84 14.86
C VAL A 247 -27.62 -5.19 15.13
N VAL A 248 -28.22 -5.77 14.09
CA VAL A 248 -28.79 -7.12 14.10
C VAL A 248 -28.06 -7.95 13.05
N LEU A 249 -27.42 -9.04 13.46
CA LEU A 249 -26.78 -10.00 12.54
C LEU A 249 -27.82 -11.03 12.12
N ALA A 250 -28.23 -11.01 10.86
CA ALA A 250 -29.15 -11.96 10.23
C ALA A 250 -28.39 -12.88 9.26
N ARG A 251 -29.05 -13.96 8.80
CA ARG A 251 -28.47 -14.95 7.85
C ARG A 251 -27.09 -15.42 8.31
N LEU A 252 -27.04 -15.87 9.56
CA LEU A 252 -25.80 -16.18 10.24
C LEU A 252 -25.15 -17.38 9.54
N THR A 253 -23.92 -17.20 9.10
CA THR A 253 -23.02 -18.27 8.70
C THR A 253 -22.01 -18.47 9.81
N PHE A 254 -22.17 -19.56 10.53
CA PHE A 254 -21.23 -20.02 11.53
C PHE A 254 -19.96 -20.54 10.86
N CYS A 255 -18.81 -19.97 11.23
CA CYS A 255 -17.51 -20.42 10.79
C CYS A 255 -16.67 -20.84 12.01
N LEU A 256 -16.23 -22.09 12.00
CA LEU A 256 -15.35 -22.63 13.05
C LEU A 256 -13.96 -22.86 12.48
N THR A 257 -12.93 -22.44 13.20
CA THR A 257 -11.57 -22.93 13.01
C THR A 257 -10.99 -23.23 14.37
N TYR A 258 -10.91 -24.52 14.70
CA TYR A 258 -10.28 -25.01 15.91
C TYR A 258 -9.06 -25.82 15.50
N VAL A 259 -7.89 -25.49 16.04
CA VAL A 259 -6.65 -26.25 15.82
C VAL A 259 -6.46 -27.14 17.05
N TYR A 260 -6.35 -28.45 16.82
CA TYR A 260 -6.13 -29.41 17.91
C TYR A 260 -4.81 -29.14 18.61
N LYS A 261 -4.75 -29.39 19.93
CA LYS A 261 -3.46 -29.45 20.63
C LYS A 261 -2.70 -30.68 20.14
N ASP A 262 -1.38 -30.60 19.98
CA ASP A 262 -0.59 -31.77 19.58
C ASP A 262 -0.77 -32.91 20.60
N ALA A 263 -1.43 -33.98 20.16
CA ALA A 263 -1.85 -35.11 20.99
C ALA A 263 -0.69 -35.90 21.64
N VAL A 264 0.56 -35.56 21.34
CA VAL A 264 1.76 -36.23 21.86
C VAL A 264 2.09 -35.77 23.29
N GLU A 265 1.87 -34.49 23.64
CA GLU A 265 2.13 -34.01 25.02
C GLU A 265 1.05 -34.47 26.02
N ALA A 266 -0.21 -34.60 25.58
CA ALA A 266 -1.34 -34.95 26.44
C ALA A 266 -1.40 -36.44 26.82
N ARG A 267 -0.71 -37.35 26.10
CA ARG A 267 -0.69 -38.79 26.44
C ARG A 267 0.29 -39.17 27.54
N ASN A 268 1.30 -38.33 27.81
CA ASN A 268 2.36 -38.60 28.79
C ASN A 268 2.05 -38.07 30.19
N THR A 269 0.99 -37.28 30.32
CA THR A 269 0.48 -36.82 31.60
C THR A 269 -0.96 -37.32 31.67
N ASP A 270 -1.38 -37.96 32.76
CA ASP A 270 -2.77 -38.38 33.02
C ASP A 270 -3.74 -37.16 33.12
N ALA A 271 -3.35 -36.01 32.56
CA ALA A 271 -4.10 -34.79 32.45
C ALA A 271 -5.23 -34.98 31.42
N SER A 272 -6.44 -34.66 31.84
CA SER A 272 -7.60 -34.55 30.98
C SER A 272 -7.27 -33.84 29.66
N LEU A 273 -7.63 -34.45 28.53
CA LEU A 273 -7.67 -33.85 27.19
C LEU A 273 -8.65 -32.66 27.19
N GLU A 274 -8.32 -31.59 27.89
CA GLU A 274 -9.14 -30.39 27.94
C GLU A 274 -8.99 -29.60 26.63
N PRO A 275 -10.11 -29.12 26.05
CA PRO A 275 -10.08 -28.30 24.85
C PRO A 275 -9.06 -27.16 24.94
N GLY A 276 -8.32 -26.91 23.87
CA GLY A 276 -7.43 -25.78 23.73
C GLY A 276 -8.14 -24.45 23.51
N GLU A 277 -7.35 -23.41 23.25
CA GLU A 277 -7.91 -22.11 22.94
C GLU A 277 -8.64 -22.15 21.60
N SER A 278 -9.90 -21.73 21.58
CA SER A 278 -10.73 -21.76 20.38
C SER A 278 -11.06 -20.34 19.93
N LEU A 279 -10.76 -20.01 18.66
CA LEU A 279 -11.28 -18.80 18.00
C LEU A 279 -12.41 -19.20 17.05
N ILE A 280 -13.59 -18.66 17.31
CA ILE A 280 -14.81 -18.95 16.57
C ILE A 280 -15.31 -17.64 15.99
N TRP A 281 -15.86 -17.63 14.78
CA TRP A 281 -16.55 -16.45 14.29
C TRP A 281 -17.85 -16.75 13.55
N LEU A 282 -18.83 -15.89 13.76
CA LEU A 282 -20.09 -15.90 13.03
C LEU A 282 -20.04 -14.77 12.01
N ASN A 283 -20.17 -15.10 10.74
CA ASN A 283 -20.46 -14.12 9.70
C ASN A 283 -21.98 -13.92 9.64
N GLY A 284 -22.43 -12.74 9.26
CA GLY A 284 -23.85 -12.48 9.02
C GLY A 284 -24.05 -11.25 8.17
N SER A 285 -25.23 -11.15 7.56
CA SER A 285 -25.69 -9.90 6.98
C SER A 285 -26.26 -9.02 8.09
N VAL A 286 -25.76 -7.80 8.22
CA VAL A 286 -26.35 -6.80 9.09
C VAL A 286 -27.25 -5.92 8.25
N ASN A 287 -28.55 -5.87 8.57
CA ASN A 287 -29.40 -4.82 8.05
C ASN A 287 -29.30 -3.63 9.00
N TYR A 288 -28.64 -2.58 8.55
CA TYR A 288 -28.39 -1.38 9.34
C TYR A 288 -28.83 -0.16 8.54
N ALA A 289 -29.85 0.55 9.01
CA ALA A 289 -30.35 1.77 8.38
C ALA A 289 -30.70 1.62 6.87
N ASN A 290 -31.33 0.50 6.50
CA ASN A 290 -31.66 0.09 5.12
C ASN A 290 -30.44 -0.23 4.23
N LEU A 291 -29.26 -0.38 4.81
CA LEU A 291 -28.10 -0.95 4.13
C LEU A 291 -27.94 -2.41 4.54
N THR A 292 -27.67 -3.26 3.57
CA THR A 292 -27.19 -4.62 3.83
C THR A 292 -25.67 -4.58 3.90
N LEU A 293 -25.13 -4.84 5.08
CA LEU A 293 -23.70 -4.82 5.39
C LEU A 293 -23.24 -6.22 5.77
N SER A 294 -21.93 -6.45 5.73
CA SER A 294 -21.34 -7.67 6.28
C SER A 294 -20.90 -7.45 7.73
N GLY A 295 -21.20 -8.42 8.59
CA GLY A 295 -20.80 -8.39 9.99
C GLY A 295 -20.17 -9.70 10.43
N LYS A 296 -19.28 -9.60 11.40
CA LYS A 296 -18.54 -10.69 12.02
C LYS A 296 -18.63 -10.58 13.54
N LEU A 297 -18.94 -11.68 14.21
CA LEU A 297 -18.85 -11.79 15.67
C LEU A 297 -17.81 -12.84 16.01
N TYR A 298 -16.75 -12.44 16.70
CA TYR A 298 -15.68 -13.30 17.18
C TYR A 298 -15.93 -13.72 18.63
N LEU A 299 -15.74 -15.01 18.89
CA LEU A 299 -15.77 -15.63 20.20
C LEU A 299 -14.42 -16.27 20.48
N TYR A 300 -13.84 -15.96 21.63
CA TYR A 300 -12.61 -16.56 22.11
C TYR A 300 -12.95 -17.40 23.35
N ASN A 301 -12.60 -18.69 23.30
CA ASN A 301 -12.96 -19.68 24.32
C ASN A 301 -14.46 -19.67 24.65
N GLY A 302 -15.28 -19.58 23.60
CA GLY A 302 -16.74 -19.55 23.68
C GLY A 302 -17.36 -18.23 24.16
N SER A 303 -16.54 -17.24 24.57
CA SER A 303 -17.02 -15.94 25.01
C SER A 303 -16.95 -14.90 23.89
N PRO A 304 -18.01 -14.12 23.60
CA PRO A 304 -17.96 -13.01 22.65
C PRO A 304 -16.90 -11.98 23.04
N VAL A 305 -15.95 -11.67 22.15
CA VAL A 305 -14.85 -10.73 22.42
C VAL A 305 -14.85 -9.51 21.51
N LEU A 306 -15.27 -9.67 20.26
CA LEU A 306 -15.24 -8.61 19.25
C LEU A 306 -16.38 -8.82 18.25
N ALA A 307 -17.13 -7.78 17.93
CA ALA A 307 -17.97 -7.75 16.74
C ALA A 307 -17.54 -6.62 15.82
N VAL A 308 -17.52 -6.87 14.51
CA VAL A 308 -17.11 -5.93 13.46
C VAL A 308 -18.17 -5.93 12.37
N VAL A 309 -18.59 -4.75 11.92
CA VAL A 309 -19.50 -4.54 10.80
C VAL A 309 -18.74 -3.69 9.78
N ALA A 310 -18.58 -4.21 8.57
CA ALA A 310 -17.91 -3.50 7.49
C ALA A 310 -18.91 -2.62 6.72
N ILE A 311 -18.52 -1.38 6.47
CA ILE A 311 -19.25 -0.44 5.63
C ILE A 311 -18.69 -0.55 4.21
N GLU A 312 -19.45 -1.21 3.34
CA GLU A 312 -19.03 -1.49 1.96
C GLU A 312 -19.50 -0.41 0.97
N GLN A 313 -20.41 0.46 1.39
CA GLN A 313 -20.99 1.54 0.60
C GLN A 313 -21.15 2.80 1.43
N ASP A 314 -21.19 3.95 0.77
CA ASP A 314 -21.26 5.24 1.45
C ASP A 314 -22.50 5.34 2.33
N PHE A 315 -22.30 5.69 3.60
CA PHE A 315 -23.35 5.70 4.61
C PHE A 315 -23.34 6.99 5.43
N SER A 316 -24.52 7.52 5.70
CA SER A 316 -24.70 8.79 6.41
C SER A 316 -24.52 8.60 7.92
N VAL A 317 -23.72 9.48 8.55
CA VAL A 317 -23.50 9.48 10.00
C VAL A 317 -24.77 9.84 10.75
N SER A 318 -25.66 10.70 10.23
CA SER A 318 -26.93 10.98 10.91
C SER A 318 -27.81 9.75 11.03
N LYS A 319 -27.96 8.99 9.95
CA LYS A 319 -28.65 7.69 9.97
C LYS A 319 -27.98 6.71 10.94
N PHE A 320 -26.65 6.74 11.05
CA PHE A 320 -25.94 5.95 12.05
C PHE A 320 -26.34 6.36 13.47
N PHE A 321 -26.27 7.64 13.81
CA PHE A 321 -26.53 8.14 15.16
C PHE A 321 -27.99 7.92 15.59
N GLU A 322 -28.94 8.15 14.69
CA GLU A 322 -30.36 7.90 14.94
C GLU A 322 -30.62 6.41 15.27
N GLN A 323 -30.01 5.50 14.54
CA GLN A 323 -30.26 4.05 14.67
C GLN A 323 -29.45 3.39 15.80
N SER A 324 -28.20 3.81 16.04
CA SER A 324 -27.32 3.20 17.03
C SER A 324 -27.35 3.90 18.39
N LEU A 325 -27.61 5.20 18.46
CA LEU A 325 -27.40 5.95 19.71
C LEU A 325 -28.68 6.51 20.30
N ASP A 326 -29.79 6.51 19.54
CA ASP A 326 -31.01 7.24 19.91
C ASP A 326 -30.71 8.74 20.16
N ILE A 327 -29.69 9.24 19.45
CA ILE A 327 -29.25 10.62 19.46
C ILE A 327 -29.47 11.13 18.05
N SER A 328 -30.32 12.15 17.91
CA SER A 328 -30.42 12.84 16.63
C SER A 328 -29.11 13.57 16.34
N TRP A 329 -28.53 13.32 15.17
CA TRP A 329 -27.43 14.12 14.69
C TRP A 329 -27.85 15.59 14.68
N PRO A 330 -27.13 16.50 15.36
CA PRO A 330 -27.60 17.87 15.47
C PRO A 330 -27.78 18.49 14.09
N ALA A 331 -28.94 19.12 13.86
CA ALA A 331 -29.23 19.80 12.60
C ALA A 331 -28.25 20.96 12.31
N THR A 332 -27.55 21.42 13.34
CA THR A 332 -26.48 22.42 13.28
C THR A 332 -25.12 21.86 12.86
N LEU A 333 -24.98 20.55 12.65
CA LEU A 333 -23.76 19.90 12.16
C LEU A 333 -23.91 19.46 10.70
N PHE A 334 -22.79 19.31 9.99
CA PHE A 334 -22.75 18.74 8.65
C PHE A 334 -23.04 17.26 8.67
N GLU A 335 -23.68 16.80 7.61
CA GLU A 335 -23.76 15.38 7.34
C GLU A 335 -22.35 14.88 6.98
N LEU A 336 -21.84 13.92 7.75
CA LEU A 336 -20.62 13.19 7.40
C LEU A 336 -21.03 11.92 6.64
N GLN A 337 -20.32 11.62 5.56
CA GLN A 337 -20.45 10.34 4.86
C GLN A 337 -19.29 9.43 5.27
N LEU A 338 -19.65 8.25 5.76
CA LEU A 338 -18.75 7.12 5.99
C LEU A 338 -18.54 6.43 4.65
N GLY A 339 -17.36 6.59 4.07
CA GLY A 339 -16.99 5.95 2.81
C GLY A 339 -16.78 4.43 2.95
N SER A 340 -16.77 3.75 1.80
CA SER A 340 -16.40 2.34 1.73
C SER A 340 -15.06 2.03 2.42
N GLY A 341 -14.99 0.87 3.08
CA GLY A 341 -13.83 0.46 3.89
C GLY A 341 -13.88 0.95 5.35
N SER A 342 -14.90 1.74 5.72
CA SER A 342 -15.17 2.05 7.13
C SER A 342 -15.63 0.81 7.90
N GLN A 343 -15.45 0.80 9.22
CA GLN A 343 -15.81 -0.31 10.09
C GLN A 343 -16.46 0.19 11.38
N ILE A 344 -17.52 -0.46 11.82
CA ILE A 344 -18.12 -0.27 13.14
C ILE A 344 -17.76 -1.50 13.96
N TYR A 345 -17.22 -1.35 15.16
CA TYR A 345 -16.88 -2.51 15.98
C TYR A 345 -17.12 -2.28 17.47
N TYR A 346 -17.40 -3.36 18.17
CA TYR A 346 -17.42 -3.38 19.63
C TYR A 346 -16.46 -4.43 20.15
N ARG A 347 -15.52 -4.01 21.00
CA ARG A 347 -14.64 -4.91 21.75
C ARG A 347 -15.08 -4.96 23.21
N ALA A 348 -15.28 -6.16 23.73
CA ALA A 348 -15.63 -6.34 25.14
C ALA A 348 -14.57 -5.77 26.09
N GLU A 349 -15.00 -4.99 27.08
CA GLU A 349 -14.11 -4.22 27.98
C GLU A 349 -13.17 -5.09 28.83
N LYS A 350 -13.65 -6.29 29.22
CA LYS A 350 -12.95 -7.24 30.08
C LYS A 350 -12.33 -8.42 29.32
N ALA A 351 -12.44 -8.46 27.99
CA ALA A 351 -11.94 -9.57 27.19
C ALA A 351 -10.50 -9.33 26.74
N SER A 352 -9.66 -10.35 26.90
CA SER A 352 -8.40 -10.47 26.20
C SER A 352 -8.68 -10.88 24.75
N LEU A 353 -8.03 -10.20 23.80
CA LEU A 353 -8.05 -10.65 22.41
C LEU A 353 -6.96 -11.71 22.21
N PRO A 354 -7.18 -12.73 21.38
CA PRO A 354 -6.12 -13.64 20.98
C PRO A 354 -5.02 -12.89 20.22
N ALA A 355 -3.79 -13.40 20.26
CA ALA A 355 -2.59 -12.75 19.69
C ALA A 355 -2.68 -12.44 18.18
N CYS A 356 -3.63 -13.05 17.46
CA CYS A 356 -3.90 -12.75 16.05
C CYS A 356 -4.60 -11.39 15.83
N PHE A 357 -5.12 -10.74 16.86
CA PHE A 357 -5.62 -9.37 16.81
C PHE A 357 -4.66 -8.43 17.54
N SER A 358 -4.27 -7.33 16.88
CA SER A 358 -3.49 -6.27 17.54
C SER A 358 -4.41 -5.38 18.38
N ASP A 359 -3.95 -5.04 19.60
CA ASP A 359 -4.62 -4.06 20.47
C ASP A 359 -4.69 -2.66 19.81
N ASP A 360 -3.76 -2.32 18.91
CA ASP A 360 -3.74 -1.05 18.19
C ASP A 360 -4.86 -0.94 17.14
N GLN A 361 -5.34 -2.10 16.67
CA GLN A 361 -6.40 -2.19 15.66
C GLN A 361 -7.79 -2.02 16.28
N TYR A 362 -8.05 -2.67 17.43
CA TYR A 362 -9.37 -2.69 18.06
C TYR A 362 -9.31 -2.23 19.51
N GLN A 363 -9.64 -0.96 19.75
CA GLN A 363 -9.77 -0.40 21.10
C GLN A 363 -11.00 -0.96 21.86
N LYS A 364 -10.94 -0.95 23.19
CA LYS A 364 -12.07 -1.40 24.04
C LYS A 364 -13.31 -0.52 23.85
N GLY A 365 -14.49 -1.11 23.98
CA GLY A 365 -15.78 -0.41 23.87
C GLY A 365 -16.29 -0.32 22.44
N PHE A 366 -17.23 0.61 22.22
CA PHE A 366 -17.89 0.81 20.94
C PHE A 366 -17.14 1.85 20.11
N ASN A 367 -16.74 1.50 18.90
CA ASN A 367 -15.86 2.32 18.07
C ASN A 367 -16.28 2.28 16.60
N ILE A 368 -15.91 3.34 15.87
CA ILE A 368 -16.10 3.47 14.43
C ILE A 368 -14.77 3.91 13.83
N LEU A 369 -14.26 3.16 12.87
CA LEU A 369 -13.15 3.56 12.00
C LEU A 369 -13.77 4.01 10.70
N ALA A 370 -13.78 5.30 10.46
CA ALA A 370 -14.49 5.93 9.36
C ALA A 370 -13.51 6.52 8.36
N ASN A 371 -13.65 6.17 7.08
CA ASN A 371 -13.11 6.99 6.01
C ASN A 371 -14.12 8.11 5.75
N VAL A 372 -13.77 9.35 6.06
CA VAL A 372 -14.67 10.49 5.98
C VAL A 372 -14.18 11.45 4.91
N SER A 373 -15.12 11.92 4.09
CA SER A 373 -14.90 13.06 3.20
C SER A 373 -15.69 14.26 3.69
N LEU A 374 -15.01 15.39 3.88
CA LEU A 374 -15.57 16.66 4.30
C LEU A 374 -15.25 17.74 3.26
N THR A 375 -16.27 18.26 2.58
CA THR A 375 -16.09 19.33 1.61
C THR A 375 -16.26 20.69 2.27
N LEU A 376 -15.16 21.45 2.39
CA LEU A 376 -15.15 22.87 2.76
C LEU A 376 -15.11 23.72 1.47
N TRP A 377 -14.01 24.43 1.23
CA TRP A 377 -13.59 24.97 -0.08
C TRP A 377 -12.92 23.89 -0.96
N LYS A 378 -12.13 23.02 -0.33
CA LYS A 378 -11.57 21.77 -0.89
C LYS A 378 -12.22 20.57 -0.20
N THR A 379 -12.27 19.42 -0.89
CA THR A 379 -12.66 18.15 -0.28
C THR A 379 -11.50 17.57 0.51
N LEU A 380 -11.65 17.48 1.83
CA LEU A 380 -10.72 16.82 2.73
C LEU A 380 -11.14 15.35 2.88
N SER A 381 -10.23 14.42 2.69
CA SER A 381 -10.47 12.99 2.91
C SER A 381 -9.51 12.46 3.95
N PHE A 382 -10.03 11.85 5.02
CA PHE A 382 -9.22 11.38 6.14
C PHE A 382 -9.89 10.21 6.88
N SER A 383 -9.09 9.41 7.60
CA SER A 383 -9.59 8.32 8.43
C SER A 383 -9.82 8.81 9.87
N LEU A 384 -11.07 8.85 10.30
CA LEU A 384 -11.51 9.29 11.61
C LEU A 384 -11.82 8.07 12.49
N ARG A 385 -11.25 8.03 13.70
CA ARG A 385 -11.66 7.08 14.74
C ARG A 385 -12.64 7.76 15.69
N LEU A 386 -13.86 7.25 15.77
CA LEU A 386 -14.87 7.69 16.74
C LEU A 386 -14.99 6.64 17.83
N GLN A 387 -14.77 7.04 19.08
CA GLN A 387 -15.13 6.24 20.24
C GLN A 387 -16.52 6.68 20.74
N VAL A 388 -17.40 5.70 20.88
CA VAL A 388 -18.76 5.89 21.36
C VAL A 388 -18.85 5.36 22.79
N THR A 389 -19.23 6.23 23.72
CA THR A 389 -19.50 5.90 25.11
C THR A 389 -20.97 6.15 25.43
N LYS A 390 -21.42 5.75 26.62
CA LYS A 390 -22.79 6.02 27.08
C LYS A 390 -23.11 7.53 27.13
N ASP A 391 -22.10 8.35 27.41
CA ASP A 391 -22.29 9.76 27.72
C ASP A 391 -21.72 10.72 26.65
N ALA A 392 -20.83 10.25 25.77
CA ALA A 392 -20.17 11.05 24.74
C ALA A 392 -19.78 10.25 23.50
N VAL A 393 -19.76 10.92 22.35
CA VAL A 393 -19.00 10.50 21.17
C VAL A 393 -17.79 11.41 21.05
N VAL A 394 -16.60 10.82 20.96
CA VAL A 394 -15.34 11.54 20.84
C VAL A 394 -14.55 10.94 19.69
N GLY A 395 -14.05 11.78 18.80
CA GLY A 395 -13.07 11.37 17.82
C GLY A 395 -12.26 12.55 17.34
N SER A 396 -10.99 12.28 17.03
CA SER A 396 -10.11 13.28 16.46
C SER A 396 -9.16 12.66 15.44
N VAL A 397 -8.68 13.50 14.53
CA VAL A 397 -7.76 13.12 13.46
C VAL A 397 -6.89 14.32 13.09
N ALA A 398 -5.58 14.13 13.11
CA ALA A 398 -4.63 15.12 12.62
C ALA A 398 -4.61 15.10 11.09
N LEU A 399 -4.78 16.27 10.47
CA LEU A 399 -4.66 16.43 9.03
C LEU A 399 -3.21 16.73 8.66
N HIS A 400 -2.73 16.20 7.54
CA HIS A 400 -1.34 16.43 7.10
C HIS A 400 -1.14 17.80 6.42
N THR A 401 -2.20 18.34 5.82
CA THR A 401 -2.14 19.59 5.06
C THR A 401 -2.93 20.69 5.78
N PRO A 402 -2.41 21.92 5.82
CA PRO A 402 -3.18 23.07 6.25
C PRO A 402 -4.48 23.25 5.46
N ILE A 403 -5.48 23.86 6.09
CA ILE A 403 -6.75 24.22 5.45
C ILE A 403 -6.68 25.69 5.04
N ASP A 404 -6.62 25.95 3.74
CA ASP A 404 -6.62 27.31 3.19
C ASP A 404 -8.06 27.85 3.08
N LEU A 405 -8.34 28.93 3.79
CA LEU A 405 -9.57 29.72 3.78
C LEU A 405 -9.26 31.14 3.31
N PHE A 406 -8.78 31.25 2.05
CA PHE A 406 -8.35 32.50 1.42
C PHE A 406 -7.13 33.13 2.13
N ILE A 407 -7.33 34.18 2.94
CA ILE A 407 -6.25 34.84 3.69
C ILE A 407 -6.03 34.25 5.09
N ILE A 408 -6.88 33.31 5.51
CA ILE A 408 -6.70 32.53 6.73
C ILE A 408 -6.29 31.12 6.35
N GLN A 409 -5.25 30.60 6.97
CA GLN A 409 -4.86 29.21 6.87
C GLN A 409 -4.92 28.58 8.26
N ILE A 410 -5.67 27.49 8.41
CA ILE A 410 -5.70 26.71 9.65
C ILE A 410 -4.63 25.62 9.53
N THR A 411 -3.61 25.68 10.39
CA THR A 411 -2.45 24.79 10.43
C THR A 411 -2.49 23.90 11.66
N GLY A 412 -1.52 23.00 11.82
CA GLY A 412 -1.28 22.36 13.11
C GLY A 412 -0.76 23.37 14.14
N LYS A 413 -0.78 22.98 15.42
CA LYS A 413 -0.34 23.88 16.51
C LYS A 413 1.09 24.34 16.29
N GLY A 414 1.36 25.62 16.53
CA GLY A 414 2.69 26.22 16.27
C GLY A 414 2.99 26.52 14.80
N GLY A 415 2.04 26.36 13.88
CA GLY A 415 2.18 26.77 12.48
C GLY A 415 2.76 25.70 11.55
N THR A 416 2.86 24.45 11.99
CA THR A 416 3.39 23.32 11.21
C THR A 416 2.30 22.30 10.91
N GLU A 417 2.34 21.64 9.75
CA GLU A 417 1.37 20.59 9.33
C GLU A 417 -0.10 21.08 9.27
N GLY A 418 -1.05 20.15 9.14
CA GLY A 418 -2.49 20.45 9.12
C GLY A 418 -3.15 20.41 10.51
N PRO A 419 -4.38 20.94 10.65
CA PRO A 419 -5.07 21.01 11.94
C PRO A 419 -5.62 19.65 12.36
N GLU A 420 -5.92 19.53 13.65
CA GLU A 420 -6.69 18.40 14.18
C GLU A 420 -8.18 18.65 13.99
N PHE A 421 -8.85 17.78 13.23
CA PHE A 421 -10.31 17.76 13.18
C PHE A 421 -10.85 16.97 14.37
N GLY A 422 -11.78 17.55 15.12
CA GLY A 422 -12.41 16.95 16.29
C GLY A 422 -13.92 16.91 16.19
N LEU A 423 -14.50 15.77 16.58
CA LEU A 423 -15.92 15.60 16.87
C LEU A 423 -16.03 15.21 18.34
N ALA A 424 -16.54 16.10 19.18
CA ALA A 424 -16.73 15.81 20.59
C ALA A 424 -18.04 16.41 21.11
N LYS A 425 -18.60 15.78 22.14
CA LYS A 425 -19.68 16.37 22.91
C LYS A 425 -19.12 17.52 23.77
N LYS A 426 -19.53 18.75 23.49
CA LYS A 426 -19.22 19.95 24.28
C LYS A 426 -20.52 20.38 24.95
N GLU A 427 -20.59 20.30 26.28
CA GLU A 427 -21.83 20.48 27.07
C GLU A 427 -22.93 19.45 26.70
N GLN A 428 -24.19 19.86 26.52
CA GLN A 428 -25.30 18.98 26.13
C GLN A 428 -25.38 18.70 24.63
N HIS A 429 -24.45 19.22 23.80
CA HIS A 429 -24.51 19.14 22.35
C HIS A 429 -23.23 18.57 21.72
N LEU A 430 -23.36 17.89 20.58
CA LEU A 430 -22.23 17.46 19.77
C LEU A 430 -21.68 18.67 19.00
N ALA A 431 -20.36 18.86 18.97
CA ALA A 431 -19.71 19.94 18.26
C ALA A 431 -18.60 19.40 17.33
N MET A 432 -18.45 20.04 16.16
CA MET A 432 -17.33 19.84 15.26
C MET A 432 -16.40 21.06 15.29
N PHE A 433 -15.10 20.82 15.38
CA PHE A 433 -14.11 21.88 15.43
C PHE A 433 -12.81 21.45 14.75
N PHE A 434 -12.04 22.44 14.29
CA PHE A 434 -10.64 22.29 13.95
C PHE A 434 -9.80 22.92 15.06
N SER A 435 -8.91 22.15 15.68
CA SER A 435 -7.95 22.62 16.68
C SER A 435 -6.57 22.70 16.03
N GLY A 436 -5.93 23.86 16.09
CA GLY A 436 -4.63 24.04 15.46
C GLY A 436 -4.14 25.47 15.50
N GLY A 437 -3.11 25.75 14.73
CA GLY A 437 -2.62 27.10 14.48
C GLY A 437 -3.49 27.85 13.49
N VAL A 438 -3.49 29.18 13.55
CA VAL A 438 -3.98 30.00 12.45
C VAL A 438 -2.91 30.97 11.94
N CYS A 439 -2.70 30.92 10.63
CA CYS A 439 -1.96 31.93 9.90
C CYS A 439 -2.95 32.89 9.25
N PHE A 440 -2.74 34.19 9.43
CA PHE A 440 -3.54 35.26 8.81
C PHE A 440 -2.60 36.11 7.95
N PHE A 441 -2.91 36.24 6.65
CA PHE A 441 -2.02 36.81 5.62
C PHE A 441 -0.58 36.25 5.72
N GLY A 442 -0.47 34.92 5.81
CA GLY A 442 0.81 34.22 5.91
C GLY A 442 1.52 34.27 7.27
N HIS A 443 1.02 35.06 8.23
CA HIS A 443 1.64 35.19 9.55
C HIS A 443 0.93 34.37 10.63
N TYR A 444 1.68 33.58 11.40
CA TYR A 444 1.16 32.80 12.51
C TYR A 444 0.65 33.68 13.66
N CYS A 445 -0.64 33.60 13.96
CA CYS A 445 -1.32 34.43 14.95
C CYS A 445 -1.66 33.70 16.26
N GLY A 446 -1.34 32.40 16.36
CA GLY A 446 -1.56 31.59 17.56
C GLY A 446 -2.44 30.36 17.33
N ASP A 447 -2.60 29.57 18.39
CA ASP A 447 -3.44 28.37 18.40
C ASP A 447 -4.89 28.74 18.71
N ILE A 448 -5.83 28.16 17.95
CA ILE A 448 -7.26 28.40 18.09
C ILE A 448 -8.09 27.13 17.87
N ASP A 449 -9.30 27.14 18.41
CA ASP A 449 -10.36 26.20 18.05
C ASP A 449 -11.35 26.88 17.11
N VAL A 450 -11.46 26.38 15.88
CA VAL A 450 -12.37 26.88 14.86
C VAL A 450 -13.62 26.02 14.82
N SER A 451 -14.76 26.61 15.18
CA SER A 451 -16.05 25.92 15.16
C SER A 451 -16.58 25.77 13.72
N CYS A 452 -17.15 24.61 13.44
CA CYS A 452 -17.81 24.32 12.16
C CYS A 452 -19.29 24.03 12.41
N THR A 453 -20.18 24.91 11.92
CA THR A 453 -21.63 24.82 12.15
C THR A 453 -22.43 25.07 10.89
N ARG A 454 -23.58 24.44 10.77
CA ARG A 454 -24.51 24.57 9.67
C ARG A 454 -25.42 25.78 9.88
N SER A 455 -25.55 26.62 8.86
CA SER A 455 -26.45 27.78 8.85
C SER A 455 -27.92 27.36 8.72
N ARG A 456 -28.86 28.30 8.94
CA ARG A 456 -30.31 28.05 8.76
C ARG A 456 -30.69 27.64 7.33
N ALA A 457 -29.90 28.04 6.32
CA ALA A 457 -30.06 27.63 4.92
C ALA A 457 -29.38 26.28 4.61
N GLY A 458 -28.84 25.59 5.62
CA GLY A 458 -28.21 24.29 5.49
C GLY A 458 -26.74 24.32 5.05
N LYS A 459 -26.09 25.48 5.05
CA LYS A 459 -24.75 25.68 4.47
C LYS A 459 -23.65 25.76 5.52
N LEU A 460 -22.42 25.42 5.14
CA LEU A 460 -21.27 25.40 6.04
C LEU A 460 -20.83 26.77 6.49
N ASN A 461 -20.82 26.99 7.81
CA ASN A 461 -20.32 28.20 8.46
C ASN A 461 -19.13 27.85 9.36
N VAL A 462 -17.95 28.30 8.96
CA VAL A 462 -16.71 28.17 9.73
C VAL A 462 -16.51 29.48 10.49
N LYS A 463 -16.37 29.42 11.82
CA LYS A 463 -16.17 30.61 12.66
C LYS A 463 -15.08 30.41 13.68
N GLY A 464 -14.22 31.42 13.84
CA GLY A 464 -13.19 31.45 14.85
C GLY A 464 -12.80 32.88 15.21
N ASN A 465 -12.03 33.01 16.28
CA ASN A 465 -11.46 34.28 16.72
C ASN A 465 -9.94 34.16 16.70
N ILE A 466 -9.26 35.17 16.16
CA ILE A 466 -7.80 35.24 16.07
C ILE A 466 -7.34 36.43 16.89
N THR A 467 -6.28 36.27 17.68
CA THR A 467 -5.70 37.40 18.41
C THR A 467 -4.43 37.84 17.70
N VAL A 468 -4.43 39.05 17.14
CA VAL A 468 -3.29 39.58 16.38
C VAL A 468 -2.52 40.59 17.24
N ASN A 469 -1.19 40.46 17.28
CA ASN A 469 -0.32 41.32 18.08
C ASN A 469 0.09 42.59 17.31
N ALA A 470 -0.15 43.76 17.89
CA ALA A 470 0.21 45.07 17.31
C ALA A 470 1.69 45.24 16.99
N LYS A 471 2.59 44.53 17.71
CA LYS A 471 4.03 44.67 17.49
C LYS A 471 4.45 44.29 16.07
N VAL A 472 3.71 43.40 15.42
CA VAL A 472 4.03 42.90 14.07
C VAL A 472 3.48 43.84 12.99
N PHE A 473 2.35 44.53 13.24
CA PHE A 473 1.59 45.25 12.19
C PHE A 473 1.13 46.66 12.61
N ARG A 474 2.01 47.46 13.23
CA ARG A 474 1.64 48.75 13.88
C ARG A 474 0.85 49.73 13.01
N ASN A 475 1.03 49.69 11.69
CA ASN A 475 0.38 50.62 10.76
C ASN A 475 -1.05 50.20 10.34
N LEU A 476 -1.43 48.93 10.53
CA LEU A 476 -2.74 48.40 10.14
C LEU A 476 -3.55 47.89 11.35
N ILE A 477 -2.87 47.60 12.46
CA ILE A 477 -3.45 47.15 13.72
C ILE A 477 -2.77 47.92 14.87
N PRO A 478 -3.43 48.97 15.42
CA PRO A 478 -2.78 49.91 16.34
C PRO A 478 -2.52 49.32 17.74
N ARG A 479 -3.25 48.28 18.15
CA ARG A 479 -3.16 47.60 19.47
C ARG A 479 -3.47 46.11 19.31
N GLN A 480 -3.16 45.28 20.29
CA GLN A 480 -3.55 43.87 20.23
C GLN A 480 -5.08 43.79 20.08
N VAL A 481 -5.55 43.12 19.03
CA VAL A 481 -6.98 43.01 18.72
C VAL A 481 -7.36 41.56 18.49
N THR A 482 -8.54 41.17 18.96
CA THR A 482 -9.18 39.92 18.60
C THR A 482 -10.10 40.14 17.40
N LEU A 483 -9.75 39.54 16.28
CA LEU A 483 -10.52 39.55 15.04
C LEU A 483 -11.40 38.31 14.98
N GLY A 484 -12.70 38.48 14.78
CA GLY A 484 -13.60 37.36 14.50
C GLY A 484 -13.64 37.11 13.01
N PHE A 485 -13.40 35.88 12.56
CA PHE A 485 -13.59 35.51 11.16
C PHE A 485 -14.76 34.55 11.01
N SER A 486 -15.47 34.69 9.90
CA SER A 486 -16.43 33.69 9.46
C SER A 486 -16.37 33.46 7.97
N TYR A 487 -16.63 32.23 7.56
CA TYR A 487 -16.73 31.85 6.18
C TYR A 487 -17.98 31.00 5.94
N ASN A 488 -18.77 31.36 4.93
CA ASN A 488 -19.69 30.42 4.29
C ASN A 488 -19.71 30.63 2.77
N ARG A 489 -20.28 29.68 2.03
CA ARG A 489 -20.28 29.71 0.56
C ARG A 489 -21.07 30.87 -0.06
N ASP A 490 -22.12 31.35 0.61
CA ASP A 490 -23.03 32.38 0.07
C ASP A 490 -22.60 33.79 0.46
N ASP A 491 -22.36 33.99 1.75
CA ASP A 491 -21.95 35.25 2.37
C ASP A 491 -20.44 35.47 2.20
N GLY A 492 -19.70 34.43 1.81
CA GLY A 492 -18.27 34.48 1.55
C GLY A 492 -17.45 34.52 2.83
N PHE A 493 -16.25 35.08 2.69
CA PHE A 493 -15.33 35.29 3.79
C PHE A 493 -15.56 36.68 4.40
N SER A 494 -15.63 36.76 5.73
CA SER A 494 -15.80 38.01 6.46
C SER A 494 -14.89 38.05 7.69
N VAL A 495 -14.28 39.21 7.93
CA VAL A 495 -13.57 39.51 9.18
C VAL A 495 -14.32 40.62 9.91
N THR A 496 -14.48 40.47 11.21
CA THR A 496 -15.19 41.36 12.12
C THR A 496 -14.26 41.79 13.25
N GLY A 497 -14.51 42.98 13.82
CA GLY A 497 -13.67 43.53 14.88
C GLY A 497 -12.34 44.11 14.40
N TRP A 498 -12.13 44.26 13.09
CA TRP A 498 -10.97 44.97 12.55
C TRP A 498 -11.12 46.48 12.82
N PRO A 499 -10.23 47.10 13.61
CA PRO A 499 -10.35 48.51 13.97
C PRO A 499 -10.05 49.43 12.78
N ASP A 500 -10.60 50.65 12.84
CA ASP A 500 -10.16 51.73 11.97
C ASP A 500 -8.65 51.99 12.20
N PHE A 501 -7.91 52.26 11.13
CA PHE A 501 -6.48 52.54 11.18
C PHE A 501 -6.10 53.76 10.35
N ASP A 502 -5.05 54.45 10.78
CA ASP A 502 -4.51 55.60 10.06
C ASP A 502 -3.48 55.12 9.02
N PHE A 503 -3.68 55.51 7.77
CA PHE A 503 -2.84 55.17 6.64
C PHE A 503 -2.24 56.45 6.06
N SER A 504 -0.95 56.66 6.33
CA SER A 504 -0.23 57.90 6.03
C SER A 504 0.80 57.77 4.90
N HIS A 505 0.70 56.73 4.06
CA HIS A 505 1.54 56.64 2.88
C HIS A 505 1.10 57.72 1.87
N ALA A 506 2.08 58.39 1.25
CA ALA A 506 1.86 59.37 0.20
C ALA A 506 1.44 58.66 -1.10
N CYS A 507 0.23 58.13 -1.13
CA CYS A 507 -0.30 57.35 -2.25
C CYS A 507 -0.95 58.22 -3.33
N ILE A 508 -1.36 59.44 -2.97
CA ILE A 508 -2.04 60.37 -3.88
C ILE A 508 -1.32 61.71 -3.88
N ASP A 509 -0.83 62.12 -5.06
CA ASP A 509 -0.38 63.48 -5.32
C ASP A 509 -1.61 64.33 -5.71
N PHE A 510 -2.32 64.84 -4.69
CA PHE A 510 -3.52 65.65 -4.89
C PHE A 510 -3.24 66.92 -5.70
N ALA A 511 -2.06 67.51 -5.58
CA ALA A 511 -1.66 68.66 -6.39
C ALA A 511 -1.67 68.31 -7.88
N LYS A 512 -1.12 67.15 -8.23
CA LYS A 512 -1.12 66.63 -9.60
C LYS A 512 -2.52 66.24 -10.09
N GLU A 513 -3.35 65.65 -9.24
CA GLU A 513 -4.73 65.31 -9.62
C GLU A 513 -5.63 66.56 -9.80
N ILE A 514 -5.45 67.60 -8.97
CA ILE A 514 -6.11 68.90 -9.18
C ILE A 514 -5.65 69.54 -10.49
N LYS A 515 -4.34 69.46 -10.82
CA LYS A 515 -3.84 69.93 -12.13
C LYS A 515 -4.48 69.16 -13.30
N LYS A 516 -4.61 67.83 -13.20
CA LYS A 516 -5.30 67.02 -14.23
C LYS A 516 -6.78 67.39 -14.37
N TRP A 517 -7.48 67.58 -13.26
CA TRP A 517 -8.88 68.00 -13.25
C TRP A 517 -9.07 69.41 -13.85
N ALA A 518 -8.23 70.37 -13.43
CA ALA A 518 -8.27 71.74 -13.95
C ALA A 518 -7.99 71.81 -15.46
N ASN A 519 -7.10 70.94 -15.97
CA ASN A 519 -6.76 70.86 -17.40
C ASN A 519 -7.83 70.13 -18.24
N SER A 520 -8.69 69.32 -17.62
CA SER A 520 -9.77 68.60 -18.31
C SER A 520 -11.08 69.40 -18.38
N ALA A 521 -11.24 70.43 -17.54
CA ALA A 521 -12.34 71.41 -17.65
C ALA A 521 -12.12 72.35 -18.86
N ARG A 522 -13.04 72.36 -19.83
CA ARG A 522 -12.88 73.12 -21.09
C ARG A 522 -12.90 74.65 -20.91
N GLY A 523 -11.71 75.27 -20.97
CA GLY A 523 -11.51 76.63 -21.51
C GLY A 523 -10.34 77.45 -20.95
N ASP A 524 -9.90 78.44 -21.75
CA ASP A 524 -8.61 79.15 -21.68
C ASP A 524 -8.19 79.82 -20.36
N ILE A 525 -9.07 79.95 -19.36
CA ILE A 525 -8.74 80.66 -18.10
C ILE A 525 -8.39 79.68 -16.95
N CYS A 526 -8.76 78.40 -17.04
CA CYS A 526 -8.28 77.36 -16.09
C CYS A 526 -6.78 77.06 -16.23
N SER A 527 -6.14 77.55 -17.30
CA SER A 527 -4.69 77.48 -17.54
C SER A 527 -3.83 78.21 -16.49
N LYS A 528 -4.43 79.09 -15.68
CA LYS A 528 -3.73 79.80 -14.58
C LYS A 528 -3.71 79.05 -13.26
N ILE A 529 -4.63 78.11 -13.02
CA ILE A 529 -4.73 77.33 -11.77
C ILE A 529 -3.46 76.49 -11.50
N PRO A 530 -2.81 75.84 -12.50
CA PRO A 530 -1.58 75.09 -12.28
C PRO A 530 -0.41 75.91 -11.72
N GLY A 531 -0.39 77.22 -11.94
CA GLY A 531 0.68 78.13 -11.47
C GLY A 531 0.63 78.44 -9.97
N PHE A 532 -0.50 78.18 -9.31
CA PHE A 532 -0.69 78.45 -7.88
C PHE A 532 -0.46 77.24 -6.97
N ILE A 533 -0.40 76.03 -7.55
CA ILE A 533 -0.34 74.78 -6.79
C ILE A 533 1.13 74.37 -6.60
N ASN A 534 1.67 74.64 -5.41
CA ASN A 534 2.98 74.14 -4.99
C ASN A 534 2.89 72.66 -4.59
N GLU A 535 3.53 71.79 -5.38
CA GLU A 535 3.46 70.33 -5.28
C GLU A 535 4.03 69.76 -3.97
N LYS A 536 4.77 70.57 -3.19
CA LYS A 536 5.41 70.13 -1.93
C LYS A 536 4.63 70.46 -0.65
N LEU A 537 3.45 71.08 -0.76
CA LEU A 537 2.74 71.61 0.41
C LEU A 537 1.59 70.74 0.90
N LEU A 538 0.97 69.94 0.02
CA LEU A 538 -0.21 69.14 0.36
C LEU A 538 0.16 67.68 0.60
N HIS A 539 -0.23 67.14 1.75
CA HIS A 539 -0.15 65.70 2.00
C HIS A 539 -1.50 65.18 2.50
N THR A 540 -1.75 63.89 2.26
CA THR A 540 -3.04 63.27 2.60
C THR A 540 -2.82 62.21 3.66
N THR A 541 -3.72 62.19 4.63
CA THR A 541 -3.81 61.10 5.59
C THR A 541 -5.17 60.44 5.45
N PHE A 542 -5.21 59.12 5.52
CA PHE A 542 -6.45 58.37 5.45
C PHE A 542 -6.73 57.74 6.81
N ARG A 543 -7.97 57.77 7.26
CA ARG A 543 -8.45 56.95 8.37
C ARG A 543 -9.44 55.94 7.82
N LEU A 544 -8.95 54.72 7.65
CA LEU A 544 -9.63 53.67 6.90
C LEU A 544 -10.31 52.69 7.85
N ARG A 545 -11.55 52.33 7.50
CA ARG A 545 -12.36 51.27 8.09
C ARG A 545 -12.39 50.08 7.13
N PRO A 546 -11.66 48.99 7.42
CA PRO A 546 -11.66 47.80 6.59
C PRO A 546 -12.93 46.97 6.81
N SER A 547 -13.42 46.38 5.73
CA SER A 547 -14.52 45.43 5.71
C SER A 547 -14.31 44.43 4.56
N PHE A 548 -15.07 43.35 4.50
CA PHE A 548 -15.00 42.38 3.42
C PHE A 548 -16.35 42.28 2.72
N ALA A 549 -16.33 42.23 1.39
CA ALA A 549 -17.51 41.95 0.57
C ALA A 549 -17.17 40.92 -0.51
N GLN A 550 -18.20 40.36 -1.16
CA GLN A 550 -18.01 39.55 -2.36
C GLN A 550 -18.02 40.43 -3.62
N THR A 551 -17.13 40.11 -4.56
CA THR A 551 -17.14 40.72 -5.90
C THR A 551 -18.36 40.28 -6.72
N SER A 552 -18.85 41.15 -7.60
CA SER A 552 -19.94 40.91 -8.54
C SER A 552 -19.56 39.78 -9.52
N GLY A 553 -19.88 38.54 -9.15
CA GLY A 553 -19.41 37.33 -9.85
C GLY A 553 -19.13 36.14 -8.94
N GLY A 554 -19.09 36.36 -7.61
CA GLY A 554 -19.22 35.31 -6.58
C GLY A 554 -18.00 34.41 -6.39
N LYS A 555 -16.81 34.76 -6.89
CA LYS A 555 -15.63 33.89 -6.81
C LYS A 555 -14.54 34.31 -5.83
N MET A 556 -14.38 35.61 -5.53
CA MET A 556 -13.30 36.07 -4.62
C MET A 556 -13.77 37.19 -3.66
N PRO A 557 -13.41 37.11 -2.37
CA PRO A 557 -13.68 38.19 -1.40
C PRO A 557 -12.74 39.39 -1.64
N CYS A 558 -13.30 40.60 -1.71
CA CYS A 558 -12.56 41.85 -1.84
C CYS A 558 -12.50 42.59 -0.49
N LEU A 559 -11.35 43.19 -0.18
CA LEU A 559 -11.19 44.08 0.95
C LEU A 559 -11.81 45.44 0.61
N CYS A 560 -12.85 45.82 1.33
CA CYS A 560 -13.61 47.05 1.14
C CYS A 560 -13.16 48.09 2.16
N LEU A 561 -12.62 49.20 1.67
CA LEU A 561 -12.14 50.30 2.49
C LEU A 561 -13.16 51.44 2.48
N ASN A 562 -13.62 51.82 3.66
CA ASN A 562 -14.44 53.01 3.88
C ASN A 562 -13.73 53.94 4.90
N GLY A 563 -14.29 55.08 5.25
CA GLY A 563 -13.75 56.00 6.25
C GLY A 563 -13.60 57.41 5.73
N HIS A 564 -12.54 58.08 6.16
CA HIS A 564 -12.32 59.50 5.90
C HIS A 564 -10.89 59.75 5.42
N TYR A 565 -10.69 60.83 4.67
CA TYR A 565 -9.36 61.33 4.34
C TYR A 565 -9.27 62.80 4.72
N ALA A 566 -8.08 63.22 5.13
CA ALA A 566 -7.77 64.59 5.50
C ALA A 566 -6.61 65.10 4.63
N LEU A 567 -6.77 66.31 4.10
CA LEU A 567 -5.73 67.02 3.38
C LEU A 567 -5.07 68.01 4.34
N HIS A 568 -3.75 67.93 4.42
CA HIS A 568 -2.93 68.74 5.31
C HIS A 568 -2.02 69.66 4.51
N MET A 569 -1.72 70.83 5.08
CA MET A 569 -0.69 71.74 4.59
C MET A 569 0.17 72.24 5.74
N PHE A 570 1.49 72.06 5.66
CA PHE A 570 2.41 72.33 6.78
C PHE A 570 2.00 71.66 8.10
N ASP A 571 1.47 70.42 8.02
CA ASP A 571 0.96 69.61 9.15
C ASP A 571 -0.33 70.13 9.82
N GLU A 572 -0.98 71.15 9.25
CA GLU A 572 -2.30 71.62 9.65
C GLU A 572 -3.40 71.02 8.75
N GLU A 573 -4.45 70.46 9.36
CA GLU A 573 -5.60 69.88 8.64
C GLU A 573 -6.44 71.00 8.00
N ILE A 574 -6.48 71.03 6.67
CA ILE A 574 -7.28 72.01 5.91
C ILE A 574 -8.72 71.53 5.74
N LEU A 575 -8.88 70.24 5.45
CA LEU A 575 -10.16 69.62 5.19
C LEU A 575 -10.15 68.15 5.57
N LYS A 576 -11.31 67.67 5.96
CA LYS A 576 -11.58 66.27 6.25
C LYS A 576 -12.88 65.86 5.58
N LEU A 577 -12.82 64.78 4.82
CA LEU A 577 -13.92 64.31 3.98
C LEU A 577 -14.11 62.81 4.10
N ASP A 578 -15.35 62.39 3.91
CA ASP A 578 -15.71 60.98 3.81
C ASP A 578 -15.25 60.44 2.45
N LEU A 579 -14.87 59.17 2.41
CA LEU A 579 -14.63 58.50 1.13
C LEU A 579 -15.95 58.48 0.33
N PRO A 580 -15.96 58.91 -0.94
CA PRO A 580 -17.17 59.12 -1.73
C PRO A 580 -17.87 57.80 -2.10
N SER A 581 -17.12 56.69 -2.13
CA SER A 581 -17.63 55.34 -2.30
C SER A 581 -16.70 54.34 -1.62
N VAL A 582 -17.20 53.14 -1.35
CA VAL A 582 -16.40 52.04 -0.80
C VAL A 582 -15.34 51.65 -1.82
N ILE A 583 -14.06 51.79 -1.45
CA ILE A 583 -12.93 51.44 -2.31
C ILE A 583 -12.74 49.93 -2.22
N GLN A 584 -12.95 49.23 -3.33
CA GLN A 584 -12.76 47.78 -3.41
C GLN A 584 -11.30 47.47 -3.76
N VAL A 585 -10.68 46.66 -2.92
CA VAL A 585 -9.30 46.17 -3.07
C VAL A 585 -9.36 44.68 -3.40
N GLU A 586 -8.93 44.32 -4.60
CA GLU A 586 -8.76 42.92 -4.98
C GLU A 586 -7.51 42.36 -4.31
N LEU A 587 -7.69 41.31 -3.52
CA LEU A 587 -6.59 40.65 -2.81
C LEU A 587 -6.12 39.43 -3.61
N PRO A 588 -4.83 39.35 -3.99
CA PRO A 588 -4.26 38.16 -4.59
C PRO A 588 -4.38 36.93 -3.66
N GLU A 589 -4.43 35.72 -4.23
CA GLU A 589 -4.33 34.49 -3.44
C GLU A 589 -2.98 34.48 -2.68
N ASN A 590 -3.01 34.15 -1.39
CA ASN A 590 -1.84 34.09 -0.50
C ASN A 590 -1.11 35.42 -0.28
N VAL A 591 -1.79 36.56 -0.40
CA VAL A 591 -1.20 37.86 -0.08
C VAL A 591 -0.66 37.88 1.36
N SER A 592 0.57 38.39 1.51
CA SER A 592 1.22 38.53 2.81
C SER A 592 0.91 39.87 3.45
N TRP A 593 1.09 39.97 4.76
CA TRP A 593 0.93 41.23 5.48
C TRP A 593 1.84 42.35 4.98
N GLU A 594 3.04 42.01 4.48
CA GLU A 594 4.03 42.97 3.98
C GLU A 594 3.60 43.61 2.65
N ALA A 595 2.89 42.87 1.80
CA ALA A 595 2.40 43.36 0.50
C ALA A 595 1.11 44.19 0.64
N LEU A 596 0.39 44.05 1.75
CA LEU A 596 -0.93 44.66 1.93
C LEU A 596 -0.92 46.21 1.88
N PRO A 597 0.04 46.94 2.49
CA PRO A 597 0.10 48.40 2.39
C PRO A 597 0.22 48.91 0.95
N ASP A 598 1.05 48.27 0.13
CA ASP A 598 1.26 48.68 -1.27
C ASP A 598 -0.01 48.45 -2.10
N ILE A 599 -0.71 47.33 -1.87
CA ILE A 599 -1.97 47.01 -2.53
C ILE A 599 -3.07 48.03 -2.15
N ILE A 600 -3.17 48.37 -0.85
CA ILE A 600 -4.09 49.42 -0.37
C ILE A 600 -3.72 50.77 -1.01
N GLY A 601 -2.43 51.11 -1.05
CA GLY A 601 -1.93 52.34 -1.65
C GLY A 601 -2.27 52.49 -3.13
N GLN A 602 -2.11 51.40 -3.90
CA GLN A 602 -2.49 51.37 -5.32
C GLN A 602 -3.99 51.54 -5.52
N ALA A 603 -4.82 50.91 -4.69
CA ALA A 603 -6.27 51.07 -4.77
C ALA A 603 -6.74 52.51 -4.44
N LEU A 604 -6.14 53.13 -3.43
CA LEU A 604 -6.40 54.54 -3.09
C LEU A 604 -5.93 55.48 -4.22
N ALA A 605 -4.76 55.21 -4.82
CA ALA A 605 -4.27 55.97 -5.96
C ALA A 605 -5.18 55.85 -7.20
N GLY A 606 -5.72 54.66 -7.45
CA GLY A 606 -6.72 54.44 -8.50
C GLY A 606 -8.04 55.18 -8.26
N ALA A 607 -8.42 55.38 -6.99
CA ALA A 607 -9.62 56.12 -6.60
C ALA A 607 -9.42 57.66 -6.53
N ALA A 608 -8.22 58.16 -6.84
CA ALA A 608 -7.88 59.57 -6.64
C ALA A 608 -8.80 60.56 -7.35
N SER A 609 -9.23 60.25 -8.57
CA SER A 609 -10.16 61.11 -9.33
C SER A 609 -11.53 61.21 -8.65
N SER A 610 -12.08 60.10 -8.14
CA SER A 610 -13.36 60.11 -7.41
C SER A 610 -13.26 60.86 -6.07
N LEU A 611 -12.12 60.75 -5.38
CA LEU A 611 -11.86 61.53 -4.16
C LEU A 611 -11.83 63.04 -4.45
N LEU A 612 -11.25 63.41 -5.58
CA LEU A 612 -11.21 64.80 -6.02
C LEU A 612 -12.58 65.32 -6.46
N GLU A 613 -13.41 64.50 -7.10
CA GLU A 613 -14.81 64.85 -7.37
C GLU A 613 -15.59 65.11 -6.07
N GLY A 614 -15.34 64.36 -5.00
CA GLY A 614 -15.94 64.61 -3.68
C GLY A 614 -15.59 65.99 -3.09
N ILE A 615 -14.37 66.47 -3.34
CA ILE A 615 -13.93 67.83 -2.99
C ILE A 615 -14.64 68.87 -3.87
N VAL A 616 -14.62 68.67 -5.18
CA VAL A 616 -15.12 69.63 -6.17
C VAL A 616 -16.64 69.80 -6.07
N ASN A 617 -17.37 68.72 -5.83
CA ASN A 617 -18.83 68.73 -5.74
C ASN A 617 -19.33 69.32 -4.41
N ASN A 618 -18.45 69.63 -3.46
CA ASN A 618 -18.80 70.34 -2.24
C ASN A 618 -18.26 71.78 -2.30
N SER A 619 -19.20 72.71 -2.48
CA SER A 619 -18.94 74.14 -2.59
C SER A 619 -18.09 74.74 -1.47
N GLU A 620 -18.30 74.28 -0.24
CA GLU A 620 -17.61 74.78 0.94
C GLU A 620 -16.16 74.29 0.95
N ASN A 621 -15.93 73.02 0.64
CA ASN A 621 -14.58 72.43 0.62
C ASN A 621 -13.74 72.95 -0.54
N LEU A 622 -14.34 73.09 -1.72
CA LEU A 622 -13.71 73.73 -2.86
C LEU A 622 -13.31 75.18 -2.53
N SER A 623 -14.15 75.92 -1.80
CA SER A 623 -13.84 77.29 -1.38
C SER A 623 -12.65 77.37 -0.41
N LYS A 624 -12.56 76.45 0.57
CA LYS A 624 -11.43 76.35 1.51
C LYS A 624 -10.12 76.06 0.79
N ILE A 625 -10.13 75.14 -0.17
CA ILE A 625 -8.97 74.80 -0.99
C ILE A 625 -8.55 75.96 -1.89
N LEU A 626 -9.49 76.62 -2.55
CA LEU A 626 -9.19 77.78 -3.40
C LEU A 626 -8.66 78.97 -2.59
N LEU A 627 -9.19 79.20 -1.39
CA LEU A 627 -8.71 80.23 -0.46
C LEU A 627 -7.26 79.96 -0.02
N VAL A 628 -6.95 78.70 0.29
CA VAL A 628 -5.61 78.28 0.72
C VAL A 628 -4.60 78.31 -0.44
N LEU A 629 -4.99 77.89 -1.64
CA LEU A 629 -4.10 77.80 -2.80
C LEU A 629 -3.89 79.14 -3.53
N ALA A 630 -4.91 80.02 -3.57
CA ALA A 630 -4.86 81.27 -4.33
C ALA A 630 -4.86 82.54 -3.45
N GLY A 631 -5.02 82.42 -2.13
CA GLY A 631 -4.93 83.56 -1.20
C GLY A 631 -5.85 84.73 -1.56
N LYS A 632 -5.28 85.95 -1.66
CA LYS A 632 -6.04 87.18 -2.03
C LYS A 632 -6.61 87.13 -3.46
N GLU A 633 -6.08 86.28 -4.33
CA GLU A 633 -6.49 86.14 -5.74
C GLU A 633 -7.63 85.12 -5.90
N ALA A 634 -8.03 84.44 -4.82
CA ALA A 634 -9.14 83.48 -4.80
C ALA A 634 -10.48 84.09 -5.26
N LEU A 635 -10.68 85.41 -5.06
CA LEU A 635 -11.87 86.14 -5.51
C LEU A 635 -11.96 86.26 -7.04
N GLU A 636 -10.83 86.48 -7.73
CA GLU A 636 -10.80 86.53 -9.20
C GLU A 636 -10.99 85.13 -9.80
N VAL A 637 -10.38 84.11 -9.18
CA VAL A 637 -10.54 82.70 -9.60
C VAL A 637 -11.98 82.22 -9.39
N ALA A 638 -12.60 82.55 -8.25
CA ALA A 638 -14.00 82.21 -7.95
C ALA A 638 -14.99 82.95 -8.86
N ALA A 639 -14.78 84.24 -9.11
CA ALA A 639 -15.62 85.01 -10.05
C ALA A 639 -15.59 84.41 -11.46
N THR A 640 -14.42 83.94 -11.90
CA THR A 640 -14.23 83.30 -13.21
C THR A 640 -14.92 81.95 -13.29
N LEU A 641 -14.80 81.11 -12.25
CA LEU A 641 -15.45 79.79 -12.18
C LEU A 641 -16.98 79.90 -12.08
N ALA A 642 -17.50 80.92 -11.37
CA ALA A 642 -18.93 81.22 -11.27
C ALA A 642 -19.53 81.76 -12.59
N CYS A 643 -18.75 82.52 -13.37
CA CYS A 643 -19.18 83.00 -14.69
C CYS A 643 -19.38 81.88 -15.74
N ARG A 644 -18.91 80.66 -15.47
CA ARG A 644 -19.05 79.50 -16.37
C ARG A 644 -20.00 78.41 -15.86
N ASN A 645 -20.82 78.69 -14.85
CA ASN A 645 -21.72 77.72 -14.20
C ASN A 645 -20.99 76.48 -13.64
N LEU A 646 -19.69 76.56 -13.34
CA LEU A 646 -18.93 75.47 -12.73
C LEU A 646 -19.03 75.45 -11.19
N ILE A 647 -19.43 76.58 -10.61
CA ILE A 647 -19.79 76.75 -9.21
C ILE A 647 -21.03 77.65 -9.11
N ASP A 648 -21.92 77.38 -8.16
CA ASP A 648 -23.12 78.19 -7.93
C ASP A 648 -22.76 79.63 -7.53
N LYS A 649 -23.61 80.61 -7.91
CA LYS A 649 -23.48 82.01 -7.48
C LYS A 649 -23.42 82.20 -5.96
N VAL A 650 -24.00 81.24 -5.21
CA VAL A 650 -23.94 81.18 -3.75
C VAL A 650 -22.51 81.04 -3.23
N ILE A 651 -21.63 80.36 -3.98
CA ILE A 651 -20.23 80.07 -3.63
C ILE A 651 -19.35 81.31 -3.81
N SER A 652 -19.58 82.09 -4.88
CA SER A 652 -18.94 83.40 -5.07
C SER A 652 -19.28 84.37 -3.95
N ASN A 653 -20.52 84.35 -3.46
CA ASN A 653 -20.98 85.17 -2.34
C ASN A 653 -20.45 84.66 -0.99
N ALA A 654 -20.30 83.35 -0.82
CA ALA A 654 -19.68 82.75 0.37
C ALA A 654 -18.18 83.04 0.45
N ILE A 655 -17.47 83.03 -0.69
CA ILE A 655 -16.04 83.42 -0.76
C ILE A 655 -15.88 84.93 -0.51
N SER A 656 -16.77 85.78 -1.05
CA SER A 656 -16.72 87.21 -0.73
C SER A 656 -17.06 87.47 0.75
N ALA A 657 -18.04 86.75 1.32
CA ALA A 657 -18.38 86.84 2.74
C ALA A 657 -17.29 86.28 3.66
N ALA A 658 -16.58 85.23 3.27
CA ALA A 658 -15.46 84.67 4.03
C ALA A 658 -14.21 85.55 3.95
N VAL A 659 -13.92 86.15 2.78
CA VAL A 659 -12.85 87.16 2.63
C VAL A 659 -13.20 88.44 3.41
N SER A 660 -14.48 88.84 3.43
CA SER A 660 -14.98 89.95 4.24
C SER A 660 -15.01 89.64 5.74
N ALA A 661 -15.35 88.42 6.17
CA ALA A 661 -15.26 87.97 7.56
C ALA A 661 -13.80 87.87 8.03
N LEU A 662 -12.86 87.46 7.18
CA LEU A 662 -11.41 87.56 7.44
C LEU A 662 -10.93 89.02 7.63
N ILE A 663 -11.68 90.00 7.10
CA ILE A 663 -11.39 91.43 7.24
C ILE A 663 -12.15 92.05 8.43
N GLU A 664 -13.37 91.58 8.76
CA GLU A 664 -14.22 92.11 9.84
C GLU A 664 -14.01 91.41 11.20
N GLU A 665 -13.74 90.10 11.23
CA GLU A 665 -13.55 89.31 12.46
C GLU A 665 -12.20 89.60 13.15
N TYR A 666 -11.25 90.24 12.45
CA TYR A 666 -9.92 90.56 12.97
C TYR A 666 -9.65 92.06 13.16
N GLY A 667 -10.73 92.84 13.32
CA GLY A 667 -10.69 94.24 13.76
C GLY A 667 -10.52 94.46 15.27
N GLY A 668 -10.32 93.41 16.09
CA GLY A 668 -10.16 93.60 17.54
C GLY A 668 -9.70 92.36 18.31
N GLN A 669 -8.43 92.39 18.74
CA GLN A 669 -7.81 91.63 19.84
C GLN A 669 -8.07 90.12 19.97
N VAL A 670 -7.19 89.28 19.38
CA VAL A 670 -6.54 88.08 19.99
C VAL A 670 -5.25 87.79 19.20
N THR A 671 -4.25 87.19 19.86
CA THR A 671 -2.79 87.21 19.64
C THR A 671 -2.20 86.78 18.28
N ALA A 672 -1.19 87.54 17.85
CA ALA A 672 -0.52 87.60 16.55
C ALA A 672 0.38 86.41 16.12
N ALA A 673 0.21 85.19 16.62
CA ALA A 673 1.11 84.08 16.30
C ALA A 673 0.70 83.26 15.04
N ALA A 674 -0.59 83.09 14.77
CA ALA A 674 -1.05 82.21 13.68
C ALA A 674 -1.17 82.90 12.30
N LEU A 675 -1.49 84.21 12.27
CA LEU A 675 -1.62 84.99 11.02
C LEU A 675 -0.33 85.72 10.60
N GLY A 676 0.61 85.93 11.53
CA GLY A 676 1.91 86.52 11.25
C GLY A 676 2.82 85.61 10.41
N ALA A 677 2.73 84.29 10.61
CA ALA A 677 3.52 83.32 9.85
C ALA A 677 3.04 83.18 8.38
N LEU A 678 1.74 83.28 8.13
CA LEU A 678 1.16 83.13 6.78
C LEU A 678 1.43 84.35 5.88
N PHE A 679 1.40 85.59 6.42
CA PHE A 679 1.77 86.80 5.66
C PHE A 679 3.28 87.08 5.62
N ALA A 680 4.05 86.67 6.62
CA ALA A 680 5.51 86.79 6.59
C ALA A 680 6.14 85.86 5.54
N LEU A 681 5.58 84.68 5.27
CA LEU A 681 6.08 83.80 4.21
C LEU A 681 5.85 84.36 2.80
N ILE A 682 4.75 85.09 2.56
CA ILE A 682 4.47 85.74 1.27
C ILE A 682 5.32 87.01 1.10
N ALA A 683 5.60 87.74 2.19
CA ALA A 683 6.47 88.92 2.15
C ALA A 683 7.97 88.58 2.01
N MET A 684 8.42 87.39 2.45
CA MET A 684 9.82 86.94 2.31
C MET A 684 10.21 86.54 0.88
N HIS A 685 9.29 86.54 -0.09
CA HIS A 685 9.59 86.26 -1.50
C HIS A 685 9.72 87.50 -2.40
N THR A 686 9.65 88.73 -1.86
CA THR A 686 9.86 89.97 -2.65
C THR A 686 11.02 90.87 -2.20
N LYS A 687 11.81 90.49 -1.19
CA LYS A 687 13.07 91.18 -0.88
C LYS A 687 14.11 90.22 -0.32
N ASP A 688 14.92 89.65 -1.20
CA ASP A 688 16.38 89.63 -1.04
C ASP A 688 17.03 89.08 -2.32
N HIS A 689 17.61 90.00 -3.09
CA HIS A 689 18.61 89.66 -4.11
C HIS A 689 19.96 89.45 -3.41
N PRO A 690 20.71 88.37 -3.72
CA PRO A 690 22.16 88.37 -3.60
C PRO A 690 22.75 89.43 -4.55
N LYS A 691 23.87 90.04 -4.16
CA LYS A 691 24.67 90.93 -5.02
C LYS A 691 24.98 90.29 -6.39
N PRO A 692 25.11 91.09 -7.46
CA PRO A 692 25.05 90.63 -8.83
C PRO A 692 26.34 89.92 -9.26
N GLU A 693 26.23 88.64 -9.61
CA GLU A 693 27.02 88.09 -10.71
C GLU A 693 26.47 88.64 -12.04
N PRO A 694 27.33 88.82 -13.06
CA PRO A 694 27.00 89.63 -14.24
C PRO A 694 25.73 89.11 -14.91
N ARG A 695 24.82 90.05 -15.24
CA ARG A 695 23.59 89.78 -15.99
C ARG A 695 23.92 88.84 -17.15
N PRO A 696 23.25 87.67 -17.27
CA PRO A 696 23.18 86.98 -18.54
C PRO A 696 22.62 87.98 -19.54
N ASP A 697 23.32 88.13 -20.66
CA ASP A 697 22.90 88.97 -21.76
C ASP A 697 21.42 88.66 -22.08
N PRO A 698 20.50 89.64 -22.09
CA PRO A 698 19.10 89.40 -22.48
C PRO A 698 18.97 88.87 -23.92
N ALA A 699 20.06 88.82 -24.68
CA ALA A 699 20.17 88.09 -25.94
C ALA A 699 20.65 86.63 -25.80
N ALA A 700 20.89 86.07 -24.61
CA ALA A 700 21.35 84.69 -24.44
C ALA A 700 20.22 83.68 -24.70
N ALA A 701 20.53 82.60 -25.42
CA ALA A 701 19.62 81.48 -25.61
C ALA A 701 19.54 80.63 -24.32
N PRO A 702 18.44 79.89 -24.07
CA PRO A 702 18.37 78.95 -22.96
C PRO A 702 19.47 77.89 -23.06
N ASP A 703 19.94 77.38 -21.92
CA ASP A 703 20.91 76.28 -21.92
C ASP A 703 20.29 74.96 -22.42
N LYS A 704 21.14 74.01 -22.77
CA LYS A 704 20.72 72.68 -23.24
C LYS A 704 20.02 71.92 -22.08
N PRO A 705 18.87 71.27 -22.31
CA PRO A 705 18.24 70.40 -21.31
C PRO A 705 19.16 69.26 -20.86
N GLU A 706 19.21 68.98 -19.56
CA GLU A 706 20.04 67.93 -18.95
C GLU A 706 19.21 66.94 -18.11
N HIS A 707 19.83 65.86 -17.61
CA HIS A 707 19.17 64.79 -16.85
C HIS A 707 17.98 64.13 -17.55
N LEU A 708 18.12 63.87 -18.86
CA LEU A 708 17.08 63.20 -19.63
C LEU A 708 16.93 61.74 -19.17
N LEU A 709 15.72 61.36 -18.80
CA LEU A 709 15.32 59.99 -18.48
C LEU A 709 14.21 59.54 -19.43
N ALA A 710 14.20 58.27 -19.75
CA ALA A 710 13.21 57.64 -20.63
C ALA A 710 12.70 56.36 -19.98
N GLY A 711 11.40 56.08 -20.12
CA GLY A 711 10.78 54.88 -19.58
C GLY A 711 9.44 54.58 -20.22
N VAL A 712 8.84 53.48 -19.81
CA VAL A 712 7.52 53.04 -20.26
C VAL A 712 6.63 52.94 -19.04
N ARG A 713 5.44 53.52 -19.09
CA ARG A 713 4.40 53.33 -18.06
C ARG A 713 3.15 52.76 -18.68
N VAL A 714 2.27 52.19 -17.89
CA VAL A 714 0.93 51.82 -18.34
C VAL A 714 -0.03 52.92 -17.92
N ASN A 715 -0.85 53.40 -18.85
CA ASN A 715 -1.87 54.40 -18.55
C ASN A 715 -3.11 53.76 -17.91
N ALA A 716 -4.06 54.59 -17.50
CA ALA A 716 -5.26 54.15 -16.79
C ALA A 716 -6.11 53.14 -17.59
N ASP A 717 -5.99 53.13 -18.92
CA ASP A 717 -6.72 52.22 -19.82
C ASP A 717 -5.96 50.91 -20.08
N GLY A 718 -4.87 50.65 -19.35
CA GLY A 718 -4.05 49.45 -19.53
C GLY A 718 -3.14 49.52 -20.78
N GLN A 719 -3.07 50.66 -21.46
CA GLN A 719 -2.24 50.85 -22.65
C GLN A 719 -0.85 51.39 -22.26
N PRO A 720 0.25 50.81 -22.75
CA PRO A 720 1.58 51.33 -22.50
C PRO A 720 1.80 52.70 -23.17
N GLU A 721 2.47 53.62 -22.46
CA GLU A 721 2.89 54.95 -22.90
C GLU A 721 4.39 55.12 -22.75
N ILE A 722 5.05 55.75 -23.72
CA ILE A 722 6.46 56.12 -23.63
C ILE A 722 6.56 57.48 -22.96
N VAL A 723 7.40 57.57 -21.93
CA VAL A 723 7.55 58.76 -21.10
C VAL A 723 9.00 59.20 -21.07
N PHE A 724 9.23 60.49 -21.26
CA PHE A 724 10.54 61.10 -21.17
C PHE A 724 10.50 62.29 -20.22
N SER A 725 11.47 62.42 -19.32
CA SER A 725 11.61 63.57 -18.43
C SER A 725 13.00 64.20 -18.52
N TRP A 726 13.14 65.47 -18.17
CA TRP A 726 14.41 66.20 -18.11
C TRP A 726 14.41 67.23 -16.97
N SER A 727 15.56 67.84 -16.69
CA SER A 727 15.65 68.93 -15.72
C SER A 727 15.24 70.27 -16.34
N PRO A 728 14.56 71.16 -15.58
CA PRO A 728 14.27 72.52 -16.02
C PRO A 728 15.56 73.33 -16.19
N VAL A 729 15.54 74.28 -17.11
CA VAL A 729 16.68 75.08 -17.53
C VAL A 729 16.32 76.56 -17.41
N ALA A 730 17.24 77.36 -16.86
CA ALA A 730 17.04 78.80 -16.73
C ALA A 730 16.78 79.46 -18.09
N LEU A 731 15.96 80.51 -18.10
CA LEU A 731 15.57 81.28 -19.29
C LEU A 731 14.74 80.52 -20.34
N SER A 732 14.37 79.26 -20.11
CA SER A 732 13.36 78.57 -20.91
C SER A 732 11.95 79.11 -20.59
N SER A 733 11.08 79.10 -21.60
CA SER A 733 9.63 79.38 -21.49
C SER A 733 8.76 78.22 -22.00
N GLN A 734 9.39 77.30 -22.74
CA GLN A 734 8.77 76.15 -23.38
C GLN A 734 9.86 75.14 -23.76
N TYR A 735 9.50 73.86 -23.84
CA TYR A 735 10.30 72.79 -24.41
C TYR A 735 9.60 72.19 -25.62
N HIS A 736 10.37 71.84 -26.65
CA HIS A 736 9.88 71.11 -27.81
C HIS A 736 10.54 69.72 -27.80
N ALA A 737 9.76 68.71 -27.42
CA ALA A 737 10.15 67.31 -27.37
C ALA A 737 9.67 66.58 -28.62
N MET A 738 10.57 65.88 -29.29
CA MET A 738 10.34 65.19 -30.56
C MET A 738 10.82 63.75 -30.43
N LEU A 739 9.94 62.81 -30.72
CA LEU A 739 10.22 61.38 -30.69
C LEU A 739 10.53 60.88 -32.10
N TYR A 740 11.69 60.25 -32.26
CA TYR A 740 12.15 59.65 -33.50
C TYR A 740 12.28 58.14 -33.35
N ASP A 741 12.11 57.41 -34.46
CA ASP A 741 12.52 56.01 -34.57
C ASP A 741 14.03 55.85 -34.78
N ALA A 742 14.48 54.60 -34.90
CA ALA A 742 15.86 54.23 -35.19
C ALA A 742 16.38 54.79 -36.53
N ASP A 743 15.50 55.01 -37.52
CA ASP A 743 15.83 55.58 -38.84
C ASP A 743 15.77 57.12 -38.84
N ASN A 744 15.62 57.72 -37.66
CA ASN A 744 15.61 59.17 -37.44
C ASN A 744 14.40 59.85 -38.12
N ARG A 745 13.31 59.12 -38.34
CA ARG A 745 12.02 59.65 -38.80
C ARG A 745 11.21 60.11 -37.59
N LEU A 746 10.63 61.30 -37.70
CA LEU A 746 9.80 61.88 -36.64
C LEU A 746 8.50 61.07 -36.51
N LEU A 747 8.29 60.46 -35.35
CA LEU A 747 7.09 59.68 -35.04
C LEU A 747 6.02 60.53 -34.37
N ALA A 748 6.44 61.40 -33.44
CA ALA A 748 5.55 62.28 -32.69
C ALA A 748 6.32 63.47 -32.15
N GLU A 749 5.63 64.59 -31.92
CA GLU A 749 6.19 65.75 -31.24
C GLU A 749 5.21 66.28 -30.20
N SER A 750 5.76 66.87 -29.15
CA SER A 750 5.03 67.49 -28.06
C SER A 750 5.73 68.77 -27.65
N LYS A 751 4.96 69.82 -27.38
CA LYS A 751 5.46 71.08 -26.86
C LYS A 751 4.93 71.25 -25.45
N THR A 752 5.82 71.39 -24.47
CA THR A 752 5.48 71.43 -23.05
C THR A 752 5.98 72.74 -22.44
N ALA A 753 5.19 73.37 -21.56
CA ALA A 753 5.64 74.57 -20.83
C ALA A 753 6.73 74.21 -19.80
N ASP A 754 7.37 75.20 -19.17
CA ASP A 754 8.56 75.05 -18.30
C ASP A 754 8.46 73.98 -17.20
N THR A 755 7.25 73.61 -16.77
CA THR A 755 7.00 72.47 -15.88
C THR A 755 5.64 71.82 -16.16
N PRO A 756 5.51 70.48 -16.04
CA PRO A 756 6.57 69.53 -15.78
C PRO A 756 7.45 69.30 -17.03
N CYS A 757 8.76 69.16 -16.82
CA CYS A 757 9.73 68.78 -17.84
C CYS A 757 9.56 67.30 -18.23
N LEU A 758 8.42 66.98 -18.87
CA LEU A 758 7.95 65.63 -19.15
C LEU A 758 7.20 65.61 -20.49
N ALA A 759 7.60 64.73 -21.41
CA ALA A 759 6.84 64.39 -22.61
C ALA A 759 6.29 62.96 -22.51
N VAL A 760 5.04 62.78 -22.93
CA VAL A 760 4.36 61.48 -22.97
C VAL A 760 3.88 61.24 -24.38
N PHE A 761 4.20 60.08 -24.94
CA PHE A 761 3.80 59.67 -26.28
C PHE A 761 3.00 58.34 -26.19
N PRO A 762 1.76 58.28 -26.70
CA PRO A 762 0.98 57.05 -26.71
C PRO A 762 1.59 55.99 -27.63
N ARG A 763 1.51 54.72 -27.25
CA ARG A 763 2.04 53.60 -28.04
C ARG A 763 0.98 53.16 -29.07
N ASN A 764 1.20 53.48 -30.33
CA ASN A 764 0.34 53.08 -31.45
C ASN A 764 0.99 51.90 -32.21
N ASN A 765 0.31 51.21 -33.14
CA ASN A 765 0.86 50.03 -33.85
C ASN A 765 2.21 50.26 -34.59
N ALA A 766 2.56 51.51 -34.93
CA ALA A 766 3.87 51.87 -35.49
C ALA A 766 5.01 51.91 -34.44
N VAL A 767 4.67 51.87 -33.14
CA VAL A 767 5.55 51.98 -31.96
C VAL A 767 5.91 50.58 -31.38
N ASP A 768 5.39 49.50 -31.96
CA ASP A 768 5.67 48.13 -31.48
C ASP A 768 6.73 47.37 -32.27
N THR A 769 7.20 47.90 -33.40
CA THR A 769 8.16 47.24 -34.29
C THR A 769 9.58 47.81 -34.22
N THR A 770 9.76 48.97 -33.58
CA THR A 770 11.03 49.70 -33.56
C THR A 770 11.92 49.28 -32.39
N GLU A 771 13.20 49.02 -32.68
CA GLU A 771 14.21 48.54 -31.71
C GLU A 771 14.73 49.65 -30.80
N LYS A 772 14.60 50.91 -31.23
CA LYS A 772 15.14 52.09 -30.57
C LYS A 772 14.28 53.31 -30.82
N TYR A 773 14.13 54.13 -29.79
CA TYR A 773 13.55 55.46 -29.86
C TYR A 773 14.57 56.50 -29.45
N VAL A 774 14.61 57.62 -30.18
CA VAL A 774 15.45 58.77 -29.83
C VAL A 774 14.53 59.93 -29.51
N LEU A 775 14.53 60.37 -28.26
CA LEU A 775 13.93 61.64 -27.91
C LEU A 775 14.94 62.75 -28.20
N LYS A 776 14.46 63.81 -28.81
CA LYS A 776 15.17 65.07 -28.95
C LYS A 776 14.36 66.17 -28.28
N VAL A 777 14.96 66.92 -27.36
CA VAL A 777 14.31 68.02 -26.67
C VAL A 777 15.19 69.25 -26.69
N LEU A 778 14.58 70.40 -26.99
CA LEU A 778 15.22 71.71 -26.91
C LEU A 778 14.34 72.66 -26.12
N ALA A 779 14.96 73.59 -25.41
CA ALA A 779 14.29 74.66 -24.70
C ALA A 779 14.14 75.87 -25.62
N ALA A 780 13.04 76.60 -25.48
CA ALA A 780 12.71 77.80 -26.22
C ALA A 780 12.41 78.92 -25.22
N GLY A 781 13.07 80.07 -25.37
CA GLY A 781 12.93 81.21 -24.47
C GLY A 781 13.40 82.49 -25.12
N ASN A 782 12.66 83.59 -24.91
CA ASN A 782 12.96 84.92 -25.46
C ASN A 782 13.20 84.93 -26.99
N GLY A 783 12.46 84.09 -27.75
CA GLY A 783 12.57 84.00 -29.21
C GLY A 783 13.81 83.25 -29.73
N LYS A 784 14.59 82.61 -28.85
CA LYS A 784 15.76 81.78 -29.18
C LYS A 784 15.57 80.35 -28.68
N PHE A 785 16.27 79.41 -29.32
CA PHE A 785 16.25 77.99 -28.97
C PHE A 785 17.60 77.55 -28.41
N SER A 786 17.56 76.67 -27.42
CA SER A 786 18.75 76.00 -26.90
C SER A 786 19.31 75.01 -27.94
N PRO A 787 20.57 74.57 -27.76
CA PRO A 787 21.03 73.36 -28.40
C PRO A 787 20.13 72.16 -28.06
N LEU A 788 20.03 71.22 -28.99
CA LEU A 788 19.18 70.04 -28.88
C LEU A 788 19.81 69.01 -27.95
N ALA A 789 19.09 68.65 -26.89
CA ALA A 789 19.39 67.49 -26.05
C ALA A 789 18.71 66.25 -26.61
N HIS A 790 19.31 65.09 -26.39
CA HIS A 790 18.71 63.83 -26.81
C HIS A 790 19.00 62.73 -25.79
N CYS A 791 18.06 61.80 -25.70
CA CYS A 791 18.22 60.55 -24.97
C CYS A 791 17.58 59.43 -25.78
N GLU A 792 17.97 58.20 -25.47
CA GLU A 792 17.57 57.03 -26.21
C GLU A 792 16.84 56.06 -25.29
N LEU A 793 15.77 55.46 -25.80
CA LEU A 793 15.06 54.36 -25.16
C LEU A 793 15.22 53.13 -26.05
N ASN A 794 15.98 52.16 -25.57
CA ASN A 794 16.27 50.95 -26.30
C ASN A 794 15.31 49.82 -25.89
N ARG A 795 14.95 48.97 -26.85
CA ARG A 795 14.28 47.71 -26.54
C ARG A 795 15.30 46.72 -26.01
N LEU A 796 14.94 46.04 -24.92
CA LEU A 796 15.75 44.91 -24.44
C LEU A 796 15.83 43.86 -25.53
N SER A 797 17.04 43.36 -25.76
CA SER A 797 17.22 42.18 -26.60
C SER A 797 16.41 41.01 -26.03
N PRO A 798 15.72 40.21 -26.87
CA PRO A 798 15.05 39.01 -26.39
C PRO A 798 16.07 38.07 -25.74
N PRO A 799 15.87 37.66 -24.48
CA PRO A 799 16.72 36.65 -23.86
C PRO A 799 16.51 35.33 -24.60
N ALA A 800 17.55 34.87 -25.29
CA ALA A 800 17.54 33.55 -25.88
C ALA A 800 17.68 32.52 -24.75
N PRO A 801 16.81 31.50 -24.65
CA PRO A 801 17.06 30.40 -23.73
C PRO A 801 18.35 29.71 -24.17
N GLU A 802 19.34 29.71 -23.27
CA GLU A 802 20.70 29.28 -23.59
C GLU A 802 20.85 27.80 -23.36
N ASP A 803 20.27 27.29 -22.26
CA ASP A 803 20.43 25.91 -21.84
C ASP A 803 19.16 25.37 -21.20
N ALA A 804 18.85 24.11 -21.51
CA ALA A 804 17.81 23.35 -20.85
C ALA A 804 18.39 22.01 -20.44
N TYR A 805 18.70 21.84 -19.16
CA TYR A 805 19.28 20.62 -18.62
C TYR A 805 18.50 20.16 -17.39
N LEU A 806 18.65 18.88 -17.10
CA LEU A 806 17.90 18.23 -16.04
C LEU A 806 18.68 18.32 -14.71
N GLU A 807 18.10 18.99 -13.71
CA GLU A 807 18.59 19.00 -12.34
C GLU A 807 17.86 17.95 -11.49
N VAL A 808 18.34 17.71 -10.26
CA VAL A 808 17.78 16.70 -9.33
C VAL A 808 16.30 16.97 -9.01
N GLN A 809 15.84 18.22 -9.12
CA GLN A 809 14.48 18.66 -8.75
C GLN A 809 13.55 18.93 -9.96
N GLY A 810 14.04 18.86 -11.19
CA GLY A 810 13.22 19.17 -12.38
C GLY A 810 14.05 19.57 -13.61
N LEU A 811 13.38 19.89 -14.71
CA LEU A 811 14.02 20.48 -15.89
C LEU A 811 14.24 21.97 -15.64
N ARG A 812 15.50 22.41 -15.66
CA ARG A 812 15.88 23.82 -15.57
C ARG A 812 16.04 24.38 -16.97
N ILE A 813 15.40 25.52 -17.23
CA ILE A 813 15.60 26.33 -18.43
C ILE A 813 16.25 27.63 -17.99
N SER A 814 17.39 27.98 -18.56
CA SER A 814 18.12 29.22 -18.27
C SER A 814 18.30 30.06 -19.54
N TRP A 815 18.42 31.35 -19.35
CA TRP A 815 18.72 32.33 -20.40
C TRP A 815 19.69 33.36 -19.86
N SER A 816 20.46 34.01 -20.74
CA SER A 816 21.22 35.17 -20.33
C SER A 816 20.28 36.35 -20.11
N SER A 817 20.53 37.11 -19.05
CA SER A 817 19.91 38.42 -18.90
C SER A 817 20.39 39.31 -20.06
N PRO A 818 19.49 40.00 -20.78
CA PRO A 818 19.91 40.91 -21.83
C PRO A 818 20.73 42.07 -21.27
N ALA A 819 21.52 42.72 -22.14
CA ALA A 819 22.25 43.94 -21.79
C ALA A 819 21.24 45.08 -21.51
N GLY A 820 21.18 45.54 -20.26
CA GLY A 820 20.12 46.42 -19.74
C GLY A 820 19.30 45.71 -18.67
N ARG A 821 19.11 46.34 -17.51
CA ARG A 821 18.48 45.71 -16.34
C ARG A 821 17.04 45.29 -16.66
N ALA A 822 16.80 43.98 -16.76
CA ALA A 822 15.45 43.40 -16.76
C ALA A 822 15.01 43.23 -15.31
N ASP A 823 13.73 43.53 -15.03
CA ASP A 823 13.16 43.43 -13.69
C ASP A 823 12.49 42.07 -13.45
N GLU A 824 12.01 41.46 -14.54
CA GLU A 824 11.31 40.18 -14.53
C GLU A 824 11.43 39.50 -15.90
N PHE A 825 11.25 38.19 -15.95
CA PHE A 825 11.14 37.40 -17.16
C PHE A 825 9.81 36.67 -17.22
N GLN A 826 9.30 36.50 -18.43
CA GLN A 826 8.12 35.68 -18.67
C GLN A 826 8.46 34.54 -19.63
N LEU A 827 8.26 33.31 -19.15
CA LEU A 827 8.46 32.07 -19.88
C LEU A 827 7.12 31.53 -20.36
N LYS A 828 7.04 31.26 -21.65
CA LYS A 828 5.92 30.55 -22.29
C LYS A 828 6.34 29.12 -22.59
N ILE A 829 5.56 28.16 -22.09
CA ILE A 829 5.74 26.72 -22.22
C ILE A 829 4.55 26.15 -23.00
N CYS A 830 4.81 25.61 -24.19
CA CYS A 830 3.78 24.93 -24.98
C CYS A 830 4.04 23.42 -24.97
N SER A 831 3.01 22.62 -24.63
CA SER A 831 3.02 21.16 -24.72
C SER A 831 1.82 20.71 -25.54
N GLY A 832 2.05 20.23 -26.77
CA GLY A 832 0.97 19.93 -27.72
C GLY A 832 0.10 21.17 -28.02
N THR A 833 -1.18 21.14 -27.64
CA THR A 833 -2.14 22.25 -27.78
C THR A 833 -2.26 23.12 -26.52
N SER A 834 -1.63 22.74 -25.42
CA SER A 834 -1.70 23.46 -24.14
C SER A 834 -0.59 24.48 -24.03
N GLU A 835 -0.92 25.69 -23.60
CA GLU A 835 0.01 26.80 -23.40
C GLU A 835 -0.06 27.27 -21.94
N HIS A 836 1.10 27.32 -21.31
CA HIS A 836 1.27 27.81 -19.94
C HIS A 836 2.28 28.94 -19.93
N THR A 837 1.96 30.03 -19.24
CA THR A 837 2.86 31.18 -19.09
C THR A 837 3.18 31.36 -17.62
N VAL A 838 4.47 31.48 -17.30
CA VAL A 838 4.97 31.65 -15.93
C VAL A 838 5.93 32.83 -15.90
N SER A 839 5.85 33.64 -14.85
CA SER A 839 6.79 34.74 -14.63
C SER A 839 7.79 34.40 -13.53
N THR A 840 9.02 34.90 -13.67
CA THR A 840 10.12 34.68 -12.72
C THR A 840 11.04 35.90 -12.71
N ALA A 841 11.52 36.29 -11.53
CA ALA A 841 12.54 37.33 -11.40
C ALA A 841 13.95 36.80 -11.73
N GLU A 842 14.13 35.48 -11.68
CA GLU A 842 15.40 34.82 -11.92
C GLU A 842 15.61 34.53 -13.41
N PRO A 843 16.86 34.56 -13.94
CA PRO A 843 17.16 34.24 -15.33
C PRO A 843 17.10 32.73 -15.63
N TYR A 844 16.27 32.01 -14.89
CA TYR A 844 15.98 30.60 -15.06
C TYR A 844 14.62 30.22 -14.45
N TYR A 845 14.10 29.07 -14.86
CA TYR A 845 12.92 28.45 -14.28
C TYR A 845 13.10 26.93 -14.20
N VAL A 846 12.68 26.32 -13.09
CA VAL A 846 12.71 24.86 -12.89
C VAL A 846 11.28 24.35 -12.81
N PHE A 847 10.92 23.41 -13.68
CA PHE A 847 9.61 22.74 -13.63
C PHE A 847 9.76 21.22 -13.64
N ASN A 848 8.78 20.50 -13.07
CA ASN A 848 8.81 19.05 -13.01
C ASN A 848 8.10 18.43 -14.24
N PRO A 849 8.83 17.86 -15.20
CA PRO A 849 8.25 17.29 -16.41
C PRO A 849 7.57 15.93 -16.19
N ASP A 850 7.59 15.38 -14.96
CA ASP A 850 6.99 14.08 -14.60
C ASP A 850 5.55 14.19 -14.07
N LEU A 851 4.97 15.40 -14.02
CA LEU A 851 3.58 15.60 -13.62
C LEU A 851 2.61 15.13 -14.73
N PRO A 852 1.50 14.41 -14.40
CA PRO A 852 0.56 13.84 -15.39
C PRO A 852 -0.07 14.87 -16.34
N GLU A 853 -0.07 16.13 -15.91
CA GLU A 853 -0.66 17.29 -16.58
C GLU A 853 0.06 17.65 -17.90
N TYR A 854 1.30 17.17 -18.10
CA TYR A 854 2.20 17.67 -19.15
C TYR A 854 2.46 16.72 -20.32
N GLY A 855 1.88 15.51 -20.32
CA GLY A 855 1.80 14.60 -21.49
C GLY A 855 3.12 14.07 -22.09
N ASP A 856 2.99 13.19 -23.09
CA ASP A 856 4.10 12.55 -23.83
C ASP A 856 4.42 13.33 -25.15
N THR A 857 4.52 14.66 -25.05
CA THR A 857 4.57 15.57 -26.20
C THR A 857 5.84 16.43 -26.27
N ASP A 858 6.12 16.99 -27.45
CA ASP A 858 7.18 17.96 -27.69
C ASP A 858 6.92 19.27 -26.95
N TYR A 859 7.96 19.85 -26.37
CA TYR A 859 7.87 21.13 -25.68
C TYR A 859 8.48 22.25 -26.51
N ARG A 860 7.82 23.41 -26.48
CA ARG A 860 8.33 24.64 -27.10
C ARG A 860 8.41 25.72 -26.03
N PHE A 861 9.58 26.34 -25.93
CA PHE A 861 9.89 27.35 -24.92
C PHE A 861 10.24 28.67 -25.58
N SER A 862 9.67 29.77 -25.08
CA SER A 862 10.07 31.12 -25.48
C SER A 862 10.05 32.03 -24.26
N VAL A 863 11.03 32.93 -24.16
CA VAL A 863 11.20 33.83 -23.02
C VAL A 863 11.17 35.27 -23.49
N ARG A 864 10.57 36.17 -22.70
CA ARG A 864 10.75 37.62 -22.87
C ARG A 864 11.23 38.26 -21.58
N ALA A 865 12.04 39.30 -21.72
CA ALA A 865 12.45 40.16 -20.62
C ALA A 865 11.47 41.33 -20.46
N LEU A 866 11.07 41.57 -19.23
CA LEU A 866 10.20 42.67 -18.83
C LEU A 866 11.05 43.73 -18.11
N SER A 867 10.73 45.00 -18.35
CA SER A 867 11.38 46.14 -17.73
C SER A 867 10.30 47.16 -17.39
N SER A 868 10.40 47.72 -16.19
CA SER A 868 9.40 48.58 -15.58
C SER A 868 9.74 50.07 -15.64
N LEU A 869 11.03 50.44 -15.83
CA LEU A 869 11.46 51.82 -15.57
C LEU A 869 12.45 52.46 -16.55
N SER A 870 13.12 51.72 -17.44
CA SER A 870 14.20 52.33 -18.28
C SER A 870 14.42 51.73 -19.67
N ASN A 871 13.79 50.62 -20.01
CA ASN A 871 13.89 49.99 -21.33
C ASN A 871 12.51 49.49 -21.79
N LEU A 872 12.33 49.27 -23.08
CA LEU A 872 11.14 48.55 -23.58
C LEU A 872 11.30 47.05 -23.35
N SER A 873 10.23 46.37 -22.92
CA SER A 873 10.20 44.91 -22.83
C SER A 873 10.55 44.26 -24.16
N SER A 874 11.25 43.14 -24.11
CA SER A 874 11.62 42.41 -25.32
C SER A 874 10.40 41.74 -25.96
N ALA A 875 10.51 41.39 -27.24
CA ALA A 875 9.64 40.35 -27.80
C ALA A 875 9.95 39.00 -27.15
N PHE A 876 9.04 38.02 -27.28
CA PHE A 876 9.39 36.63 -26.99
C PHE A 876 10.53 36.21 -27.92
N SER A 877 11.53 35.55 -27.35
CA SER A 877 12.61 34.94 -28.11
C SER A 877 12.09 33.84 -29.03
N ARG A 878 12.92 33.44 -29.99
CA ARG A 878 12.59 32.35 -30.90
C ARG A 878 12.29 31.08 -30.09
N GLU A 879 11.22 30.37 -30.46
CA GLU A 879 10.84 29.12 -29.80
C GLU A 879 12.01 28.12 -29.87
N ILE A 880 12.36 27.58 -28.71
CA ILE A 880 13.26 26.44 -28.59
C ILE A 880 12.43 25.19 -28.45
N HIS A 881 12.61 24.30 -29.42
CA HIS A 881 11.97 23.01 -29.46
C HIS A 881 12.80 21.99 -28.69
N ARG A 882 12.12 21.24 -27.83
CA ARG A 882 12.69 20.13 -27.08
C ARG A 882 11.79 18.92 -27.26
N THR A 883 12.25 18.01 -28.10
CA THR A 883 11.58 16.75 -28.36
C THR A 883 11.88 15.77 -27.23
N ARG A 884 10.84 15.16 -26.68
CA ARG A 884 11.00 14.10 -25.69
C ARG A 884 11.36 12.80 -26.42
N ILE A 885 12.41 12.13 -25.98
CA ILE A 885 12.72 10.82 -26.56
C ILE A 885 11.66 9.79 -26.15
N PRO A 886 11.32 8.82 -27.00
CA PRO A 886 10.32 7.80 -26.69
C PRO A 886 10.62 7.05 -25.39
N ALA A 887 9.59 6.63 -24.65
CA ALA A 887 9.77 5.85 -23.44
C ALA A 887 10.59 4.58 -23.68
N CYS A 888 11.48 4.24 -22.74
CA CYS A 888 12.15 2.94 -22.76
C CYS A 888 11.10 1.83 -22.59
N THR A 889 11.20 0.79 -23.40
CA THR A 889 10.36 -0.40 -23.23
C THR A 889 11.08 -1.38 -22.33
N LEU A 890 10.49 -1.67 -21.18
CA LEU A 890 11.04 -2.65 -20.27
C LEU A 890 10.67 -4.05 -20.78
N SER A 891 11.66 -4.87 -21.11
CA SER A 891 11.48 -6.15 -21.81
C SER A 891 11.37 -7.33 -20.86
N ASP A 892 12.22 -7.36 -19.84
CA ASP A 892 12.22 -8.40 -18.81
C ASP A 892 12.83 -7.85 -17.50
N VAL A 893 12.33 -8.36 -16.38
CA VAL A 893 12.99 -8.21 -15.08
C VAL A 893 13.02 -9.58 -14.43
N SER A 894 14.20 -10.17 -14.38
CA SER A 894 14.39 -11.53 -13.91
C SER A 894 15.46 -11.60 -12.83
N LEU A 895 15.38 -12.63 -12.00
CA LEU A 895 16.36 -12.89 -10.96
C LEU A 895 17.38 -13.88 -11.50
N GLN A 896 18.65 -13.50 -11.49
CA GLN A 896 19.75 -14.38 -11.85
C GLN A 896 20.75 -14.45 -10.68
N GLY A 897 20.61 -15.50 -9.87
CA GLY A 897 21.39 -15.66 -8.64
C GLY A 897 21.19 -14.47 -7.70
N GLU A 898 22.28 -13.80 -7.34
CA GLU A 898 22.27 -12.65 -6.41
C GLU A 898 22.03 -11.29 -7.09
N LYS A 899 21.55 -11.29 -8.33
CA LYS A 899 21.33 -10.05 -9.08
C LYS A 899 19.92 -9.98 -9.64
N VAL A 900 19.33 -8.78 -9.61
CA VAL A 900 18.12 -8.48 -10.39
C VAL A 900 18.59 -8.01 -11.75
N LEU A 901 18.39 -8.85 -12.77
CA LEU A 901 18.67 -8.52 -14.15
C LEU A 901 17.48 -7.75 -14.71
N VAL A 902 17.69 -6.49 -15.05
CA VAL A 902 16.73 -5.67 -15.77
C VAL A 902 17.18 -5.62 -17.22
N THR A 903 16.31 -6.01 -18.15
CA THR A 903 16.55 -5.92 -19.59
C THR A 903 15.50 -5.02 -20.22
N TRP A 904 15.93 -4.13 -21.10
CA TRP A 904 15.06 -3.12 -21.71
C TRP A 904 15.51 -2.82 -23.12
N GLN A 905 14.62 -2.22 -23.90
CA GLN A 905 14.96 -1.60 -25.17
C GLN A 905 14.94 -0.09 -25.00
N ALA A 906 16.13 0.51 -25.16
CA ALA A 906 16.27 1.95 -25.19
C ALA A 906 15.98 2.47 -26.60
N PRO A 907 15.34 3.64 -26.74
CA PRO A 907 15.19 4.29 -28.04
C PRO A 907 16.57 4.66 -28.60
N ALA A 908 16.72 4.67 -29.93
CA ALA A 908 18.00 4.95 -30.60
C ALA A 908 18.61 6.31 -30.22
N GLN A 909 17.79 7.25 -29.76
CA GLN A 909 18.18 8.58 -29.33
C GLN A 909 18.76 8.63 -27.90
N ALA A 910 18.58 7.59 -27.07
CA ALA A 910 19.10 7.57 -25.70
C ALA A 910 20.61 7.28 -25.68
N SER A 911 21.39 8.14 -25.04
CA SER A 911 22.83 7.92 -24.83
C SER A 911 23.11 7.04 -23.61
N HIS A 912 22.23 7.08 -22.61
CA HIS A 912 22.29 6.23 -21.43
C HIS A 912 20.88 6.01 -20.86
N SER A 913 20.71 4.96 -20.08
CA SER A 913 19.47 4.63 -19.38
C SER A 913 19.66 4.77 -17.88
N HIS A 914 18.67 5.34 -17.21
CA HIS A 914 18.60 5.43 -15.76
C HIS A 914 17.59 4.40 -15.25
N LEU A 915 18.08 3.45 -14.46
CA LEU A 915 17.28 2.41 -13.85
C LEU A 915 17.10 2.69 -12.37
N GLN A 916 15.92 2.39 -11.85
CA GLN A 916 15.64 2.39 -10.42
C GLN A 916 15.04 1.06 -9.99
N LEU A 917 15.53 0.56 -8.86
CA LEU A 917 15.01 -0.61 -8.17
C LEU A 917 14.62 -0.22 -6.74
N ARG A 918 13.42 -0.62 -6.30
CA ARG A 918 12.95 -0.38 -4.93
C ARG A 918 12.37 -1.65 -4.30
N ALA A 919 12.57 -1.80 -2.98
CA ALA A 919 11.96 -2.86 -2.18
C ALA A 919 10.58 -2.44 -1.63
N ARG A 920 9.69 -3.41 -1.33
CA ARG A 920 8.31 -3.18 -0.84
C ARG A 920 8.19 -2.20 0.34
N ARG A 921 9.12 -2.25 1.30
CA ARG A 921 9.05 -1.40 2.50
C ARG A 921 9.45 0.05 2.26
N GLY A 922 9.80 0.44 1.02
CA GLY A 922 10.02 1.83 0.64
C GLY A 922 11.28 2.49 1.22
N GLU A 923 11.98 1.83 2.15
CA GLU A 923 13.09 2.39 2.92
C GLU A 923 14.40 2.51 2.12
N LYS A 924 14.64 1.69 1.09
CA LYS A 924 15.84 1.80 0.23
C LYS A 924 15.53 1.74 -1.26
N ARG A 925 16.24 2.57 -2.02
CA ARG A 925 16.19 2.67 -3.49
C ARG A 925 17.60 2.54 -4.04
N TRP A 926 17.76 1.71 -5.06
CA TRP A 926 18.97 1.65 -5.86
C TRP A 926 18.73 2.33 -7.19
N SER A 927 19.75 3.03 -7.68
CA SER A 927 19.76 3.68 -8.98
C SER A 927 21.01 3.31 -9.74
N ALA A 928 20.87 3.01 -11.03
CA ALA A 928 21.99 2.74 -11.91
C ALA A 928 21.90 3.58 -13.18
N ARG A 929 23.05 4.03 -13.67
CA ARG A 929 23.19 4.69 -14.95
C ARG A 929 23.96 3.76 -15.89
N VAL A 930 23.40 3.47 -17.04
CA VAL A 930 23.93 2.48 -17.99
C VAL A 930 24.07 3.12 -19.36
N THR A 931 25.27 3.13 -19.92
CA THR A 931 25.55 3.80 -21.21
C THR A 931 25.15 2.89 -22.37
N ALA A 932 24.56 3.45 -23.43
CA ALA A 932 24.29 2.69 -24.65
C ALA A 932 25.61 2.13 -25.24
N PRO A 933 25.62 0.92 -25.84
CA PRO A 933 24.47 0.13 -26.27
C PRO A 933 23.94 -0.87 -25.24
N GLU A 934 24.44 -0.85 -24.00
CA GLU A 934 24.02 -1.81 -22.98
C GLU A 934 22.52 -1.66 -22.67
N GLN A 935 21.79 -2.75 -22.88
CA GLN A 935 20.33 -2.87 -22.72
C GLN A 935 19.96 -3.83 -21.59
N THR A 936 20.93 -4.14 -20.73
CA THR A 936 20.77 -5.06 -19.63
C THR A 936 21.67 -4.63 -18.49
N TYR A 937 21.16 -4.67 -17.26
CA TYR A 937 21.89 -4.29 -16.07
C TYR A 937 21.48 -5.15 -14.88
N ALA A 938 22.47 -5.55 -14.10
CA ALA A 938 22.30 -6.48 -13.01
C ALA A 938 22.53 -5.75 -11.68
N PHE A 939 21.44 -5.42 -10.98
CA PHE A 939 21.53 -4.81 -9.64
C PHE A 939 22.04 -5.84 -8.63
N PRO A 940 23.12 -5.54 -7.88
CA PRO A 940 23.57 -6.43 -6.81
C PRO A 940 22.56 -6.41 -5.66
N LEU A 941 22.11 -7.59 -5.22
CA LEU A 941 21.21 -7.72 -4.09
C LEU A 941 21.99 -7.87 -2.78
N LEU A 942 21.80 -6.93 -1.85
CA LEU A 942 22.28 -7.05 -0.48
C LEU A 942 21.21 -7.80 0.34
N MET A 943 21.62 -8.87 1.02
CA MET A 943 20.74 -9.88 1.63
C MET A 943 19.99 -9.42 2.90
N GLU A 944 20.26 -8.23 3.43
CA GLU A 944 19.75 -7.83 4.76
C GLU A 944 18.24 -7.56 4.81
N GLU A 945 17.51 -7.54 3.67
CA GLU A 945 16.27 -6.75 3.60
C GLU A 945 14.96 -7.52 3.42
N GLY A 946 14.96 -8.85 3.49
CA GLY A 946 13.73 -9.67 3.65
C GLY A 946 12.53 -9.25 2.80
N SER A 947 12.77 -8.80 1.56
CA SER A 947 11.73 -8.31 0.67
C SER A 947 11.48 -9.32 -0.45
N GLY A 948 10.42 -10.11 -0.29
CA GLY A 948 9.99 -11.10 -1.28
C GLY A 948 9.59 -10.56 -2.66
N PHE A 949 9.66 -9.24 -2.91
CA PHE A 949 9.55 -8.65 -4.25
C PHE A 949 10.19 -7.25 -4.39
N PHE A 950 10.63 -6.95 -5.61
CA PHE A 950 11.22 -5.67 -6.02
C PHE A 950 10.37 -5.02 -7.11
N PHE A 951 10.41 -3.69 -7.17
CA PHE A 951 9.86 -2.91 -8.28
C PHE A 951 10.99 -2.26 -9.07
N ALA A 952 11.04 -2.52 -10.37
CA ALA A 952 11.98 -1.90 -11.29
C ALA A 952 11.24 -0.92 -12.21
N ARG A 953 11.89 0.21 -12.51
CA ARG A 953 11.46 1.17 -13.53
C ARG A 953 12.67 1.76 -14.24
N ILE A 954 12.48 2.20 -15.47
CA ILE A 954 13.56 2.71 -16.32
C ILE A 954 13.15 3.99 -17.05
N SER A 955 14.11 4.89 -17.26
CA SER A 955 13.95 6.10 -18.06
C SER A 955 15.20 6.29 -18.94
N GLY A 956 14.99 6.47 -20.24
CA GLY A 956 16.04 6.80 -21.20
C GLY A 956 16.50 8.25 -21.03
N ARG A 957 17.80 8.47 -21.10
CA ARG A 957 18.42 9.80 -20.99
C ARG A 957 19.32 10.03 -22.21
N VAL A 958 19.43 11.29 -22.59
CA VAL A 958 20.33 11.74 -23.64
C VAL A 958 21.55 12.42 -23.03
N ALA A 959 22.60 12.64 -23.81
CA ALA A 959 23.76 13.39 -23.33
C ALA A 959 23.35 14.85 -23.12
N ASP A 960 23.89 15.51 -22.10
CA ASP A 960 23.48 16.86 -21.69
C ASP A 960 23.56 17.88 -22.84
N ALA A 961 24.43 17.65 -23.83
CA ALA A 961 24.61 18.50 -25.02
C ALA A 961 23.62 18.26 -26.18
N SER A 962 22.70 17.29 -26.08
CA SER A 962 21.87 16.86 -27.22
C SER A 962 20.59 17.67 -27.44
N GLY A 963 20.18 18.47 -26.45
CA GLY A 963 18.96 19.27 -26.53
C GLY A 963 17.65 18.45 -26.60
N ALA A 964 17.64 17.16 -26.26
CA ALA A 964 16.42 16.35 -26.17
C ALA A 964 16.00 16.14 -24.70
N LEU A 965 14.71 15.94 -24.44
CA LEU A 965 14.23 15.64 -23.09
C LEU A 965 14.31 14.15 -22.80
N PRO A 966 14.55 13.79 -21.53
CA PRO A 966 14.56 12.39 -21.13
C PRO A 966 13.18 11.75 -21.27
N ALA A 967 13.19 10.45 -21.53
CA ALA A 967 12.00 9.63 -21.55
C ALA A 967 11.32 9.62 -20.18
N LEU A 968 9.98 9.52 -20.17
CA LEU A 968 9.23 9.21 -18.96
C LEU A 968 9.72 7.88 -18.35
N TRP A 969 9.49 7.72 -17.05
CA TRP A 969 9.68 6.42 -16.42
C TRP A 969 8.71 5.41 -17.03
N SER A 970 9.21 4.21 -17.33
CA SER A 970 8.38 3.07 -17.65
C SER A 970 7.39 2.79 -16.52
N GLY A 971 6.33 2.05 -16.81
CA GLY A 971 5.52 1.40 -15.77
C GLY A 971 6.40 0.58 -14.82
N GLU A 972 5.93 0.38 -13.59
CA GLU A 972 6.65 -0.41 -12.60
C GLU A 972 6.46 -1.90 -12.84
N TRP A 973 7.57 -2.62 -12.95
CA TRP A 973 7.56 -4.07 -13.09
C TRP A 973 7.88 -4.73 -11.76
N ARG A 974 7.06 -5.72 -11.41
CA ARG A 974 7.17 -6.45 -10.14
C ARG A 974 7.82 -7.80 -10.34
N VAL A 975 8.87 -8.07 -9.58
CA VAL A 975 9.54 -9.39 -9.58
C VAL A 975 9.37 -10.07 -8.24
N PHE A 976 8.90 -11.31 -8.26
CA PHE A 976 8.74 -12.16 -7.08
C PHE A 976 9.96 -13.07 -6.89
N ARG A 977 10.38 -13.27 -5.64
CA ARG A 977 11.28 -14.36 -5.29
C ARG A 977 10.51 -15.58 -4.84
N SER A 978 10.85 -16.74 -5.39
CA SER A 978 10.43 -18.00 -4.81
C SER A 978 11.25 -18.27 -3.53
N LEU A 979 10.69 -19.07 -2.61
CA LEU A 979 11.42 -19.49 -1.41
C LEU A 979 12.64 -20.36 -1.76
N LEU A 980 12.60 -21.08 -2.88
CA LEU A 980 13.70 -21.90 -3.36
C LEU A 980 14.89 -21.03 -3.83
N ASP A 981 14.62 -19.94 -4.55
CA ASP A 981 15.67 -19.02 -5.00
C ASP A 981 16.39 -18.36 -3.82
N LEU A 982 15.61 -17.98 -2.79
CA LEU A 982 16.17 -17.43 -1.54
C LEU A 982 17.05 -18.44 -0.82
N ALA A 983 16.65 -19.72 -0.80
CA ALA A 983 17.42 -20.80 -0.20
C ALA A 983 18.73 -21.07 -0.97
N ALA A 984 18.68 -21.08 -2.30
CA ALA A 984 19.86 -21.27 -3.15
C ALA A 984 20.89 -20.14 -2.98
N ILE A 985 20.43 -18.89 -2.85
CA ILE A 985 21.29 -17.73 -2.58
C ILE A 985 21.91 -17.79 -1.18
N ALA A 986 21.13 -18.18 -0.17
CA ALA A 986 21.67 -18.37 1.17
C ALA A 986 22.79 -19.43 1.16
N ARG A 987 22.62 -20.52 0.39
CA ARG A 987 23.64 -21.55 0.20
C ARG A 987 24.88 -21.03 -0.55
N SER A 988 24.73 -20.27 -1.63
CA SER A 988 25.87 -19.70 -2.37
C SER A 988 26.73 -18.78 -1.51
N ARG A 989 26.13 -18.12 -0.50
CA ARG A 989 26.84 -17.31 0.50
C ARG A 989 27.37 -18.10 1.70
N ARG A 990 27.37 -19.43 1.63
CA ARG A 990 27.84 -20.33 2.69
C ARG A 990 27.10 -20.16 4.02
N LYS A 991 25.84 -19.70 4.02
CA LYS A 991 25.01 -19.74 5.23
C LYS A 991 24.71 -21.18 5.59
N SER A 992 24.67 -21.47 6.89
CA SER A 992 24.22 -22.76 7.41
C SER A 992 22.73 -22.98 7.09
N ALA A 993 22.28 -24.23 7.10
CA ALA A 993 20.86 -24.56 6.88
C ALA A 993 19.94 -23.86 7.90
N VAL A 994 20.39 -23.69 9.15
CA VAL A 994 19.66 -22.99 10.23
C VAL A 994 19.46 -21.51 9.88
N GLU A 995 20.55 -20.81 9.53
CA GLU A 995 20.49 -19.40 9.13
C GLU A 995 19.65 -19.18 7.87
N CYS A 996 19.71 -20.13 6.94
CA CYS A 996 18.86 -20.15 5.75
C CYS A 996 17.39 -20.29 6.13
N GLY A 997 17.04 -21.27 6.98
CA GLY A 997 15.66 -21.47 7.43
C GLY A 997 15.07 -20.28 8.21
N LEU A 998 15.85 -19.66 9.11
CA LEU A 998 15.45 -18.45 9.83
C LEU A 998 15.22 -17.28 8.87
N PHE A 999 16.09 -17.13 7.87
CA PHE A 999 15.98 -16.10 6.84
C PHE A 999 14.70 -16.28 5.98
N LEU A 1000 14.38 -17.52 5.59
CA LEU A 1000 13.16 -17.83 4.84
C LEU A 1000 11.88 -17.57 5.65
N LEU A 1001 11.89 -17.89 6.95
CA LEU A 1001 10.77 -17.60 7.86
C LEU A 1001 10.56 -16.10 8.09
N HIS A 1002 11.63 -15.33 8.19
CA HIS A 1002 11.53 -13.89 8.33
C HIS A 1002 10.85 -13.25 7.09
N ASP A 1003 11.17 -13.74 5.88
CA ASP A 1003 10.53 -13.27 4.64
C ASP A 1003 9.07 -13.76 4.51
N ARG A 1004 8.80 -15.03 4.88
CA ARG A 1004 7.46 -15.63 4.86
C ARG A 1004 7.13 -16.35 6.17
N PRO A 1005 6.57 -15.62 7.16
CA PRO A 1005 6.24 -16.18 8.47
C PRO A 1005 5.23 -17.34 8.42
N ALA A 1006 4.44 -17.43 7.36
CA ALA A 1006 3.45 -18.50 7.14
C ALA A 1006 4.00 -19.71 6.36
N ALA A 1007 5.30 -19.77 6.05
CA ALA A 1007 5.89 -20.87 5.29
C ALA A 1007 5.89 -22.17 6.11
N LYS A 1008 5.08 -23.15 5.71
CA LYS A 1008 4.97 -24.46 6.38
C LYS A 1008 6.32 -25.18 6.45
N LEU A 1009 6.51 -25.99 7.48
CA LEU A 1009 7.72 -26.79 7.70
C LEU A 1009 8.12 -27.62 6.47
N SER A 1010 7.16 -28.26 5.80
CA SER A 1010 7.44 -29.02 4.57
C SER A 1010 7.92 -28.15 3.40
N ALA A 1011 7.43 -26.91 3.29
CA ALA A 1011 7.89 -26.00 2.24
C ALA A 1011 9.35 -25.58 2.48
N LEU A 1012 9.73 -25.33 3.74
CA LEU A 1012 11.11 -25.03 4.10
C LEU A 1012 12.02 -26.25 3.90
N ALA A 1013 11.57 -27.45 4.24
CA ALA A 1013 12.31 -28.69 3.98
C ALA A 1013 12.59 -28.86 2.48
N CYS A 1014 11.58 -28.68 1.63
CA CYS A 1014 11.75 -28.72 0.17
C CYS A 1014 12.69 -27.62 -0.33
N CYS A 1015 12.65 -26.41 0.23
CA CYS A 1015 13.53 -25.31 -0.18
C CYS A 1015 14.99 -25.56 0.22
N LEU A 1016 15.25 -26.07 1.43
CA LEU A 1016 16.59 -26.42 1.89
C LEU A 1016 17.16 -27.59 1.07
N ALA A 1017 16.35 -28.62 0.81
CA ALA A 1017 16.72 -29.74 -0.04
C ALA A 1017 17.01 -29.30 -1.48
N GLY A 1018 16.12 -28.52 -2.08
CA GLY A 1018 16.29 -27.99 -3.43
C GLY A 1018 17.46 -27.01 -3.56
N ALA A 1019 17.88 -26.36 -2.47
CA ALA A 1019 19.10 -25.55 -2.41
C ALA A 1019 20.39 -26.37 -2.21
N GLY A 1020 20.28 -27.70 -2.06
CA GLY A 1020 21.42 -28.61 -1.93
C GLY A 1020 22.00 -28.71 -0.51
N TYR A 1021 21.23 -28.40 0.53
CA TYR A 1021 21.64 -28.72 1.90
C TYR A 1021 21.50 -30.23 2.17
N PRO A 1022 22.49 -30.90 2.79
CA PRO A 1022 22.36 -32.31 3.13
C PRO A 1022 21.32 -32.50 4.25
N VAL A 1023 20.75 -33.70 4.32
CA VAL A 1023 19.72 -34.06 5.32
C VAL A 1023 20.21 -33.85 6.77
N THR A 1024 21.50 -34.05 7.02
CA THR A 1024 22.18 -33.87 8.32
C THR A 1024 22.29 -32.42 8.74
N GLU A 1025 22.17 -31.46 7.81
CA GLU A 1025 22.04 -30.03 8.11
C GLU A 1025 20.57 -29.59 8.11
N THR A 1026 19.76 -30.17 7.23
CA THR A 1026 18.35 -29.81 7.03
C THR A 1026 17.48 -30.20 8.23
N ALA A 1027 17.62 -31.41 8.76
CA ALA A 1027 16.80 -31.85 9.89
C ALA A 1027 17.06 -31.05 11.19
N PRO A 1028 18.32 -30.76 11.59
CA PRO A 1028 18.59 -29.87 12.72
C PRO A 1028 18.12 -28.43 12.47
N ALA A 1029 18.20 -27.95 11.23
CA ALA A 1029 17.68 -26.64 10.85
C ALA A 1029 16.18 -26.54 11.04
N LEU A 1030 15.40 -27.52 10.56
CA LEU A 1030 13.95 -27.54 10.76
C LEU A 1030 13.58 -27.56 12.25
N ARG A 1031 14.29 -28.34 13.08
CA ARG A 1031 14.12 -28.36 14.54
C ARG A 1031 14.42 -27.00 15.19
N SER A 1032 15.49 -26.34 14.75
CA SER A 1032 15.94 -25.07 15.34
C SER A 1032 15.07 -23.88 14.93
N VAL A 1033 14.59 -23.91 13.68
CA VAL A 1033 13.78 -22.86 13.06
C VAL A 1033 12.32 -22.95 13.52
N TYR A 1034 11.82 -24.17 13.69
CA TYR A 1034 10.52 -24.46 14.31
C TYR A 1034 10.75 -25.19 15.63
N ALA A 1035 10.94 -24.44 16.71
CA ALA A 1035 11.22 -25.02 18.03
C ALA A 1035 10.14 -26.00 18.52
N ALA A 1036 8.89 -25.85 18.05
CA ALA A 1036 7.77 -26.73 18.35
C ALA A 1036 7.67 -27.95 17.42
N ALA A 1037 8.49 -28.05 16.36
CA ALA A 1037 8.41 -29.16 15.42
C ALA A 1037 8.75 -30.49 16.09
N THR A 1038 7.85 -31.45 15.99
CA THR A 1038 8.06 -32.80 16.52
C THR A 1038 9.00 -33.61 15.63
N LEU A 1039 9.53 -34.71 16.18
CA LEU A 1039 10.35 -35.68 15.43
C LEU A 1039 9.60 -36.20 14.19
N THR A 1040 8.30 -36.52 14.34
CA THR A 1040 7.45 -37.04 13.26
C THR A 1040 7.14 -35.99 12.18
N GLU A 1041 6.86 -34.75 12.56
CA GLU A 1041 6.62 -33.68 11.58
C GLU A 1041 7.87 -33.36 10.77
N THR A 1042 9.03 -33.39 11.42
CA THR A 1042 10.31 -33.20 10.75
C THR A 1042 10.59 -34.36 9.79
N ALA A 1043 10.36 -35.62 10.21
CA ALA A 1043 10.47 -36.78 9.33
C ALA A 1043 9.55 -36.69 8.09
N ARG A 1044 8.30 -36.25 8.26
CA ARG A 1044 7.36 -36.00 7.14
C ARG A 1044 7.82 -34.86 6.24
N GLY A 1045 8.39 -33.80 6.82
CA GLY A 1045 9.00 -32.70 6.09
C GLY A 1045 10.14 -33.18 5.18
N LEU A 1046 11.02 -34.04 5.71
CA LEU A 1046 12.11 -34.65 4.96
C LEU A 1046 11.59 -35.57 3.85
N PHE A 1047 10.56 -36.37 4.13
CA PHE A 1047 9.96 -37.28 3.15
C PHE A 1047 9.40 -36.50 1.95
N ARG A 1048 8.63 -35.43 2.20
CA ARG A 1048 8.10 -34.55 1.16
C ARG A 1048 9.18 -33.78 0.42
N ALA A 1049 10.32 -33.53 1.06
CA ALA A 1049 11.50 -32.94 0.43
C ALA A 1049 12.28 -33.93 -0.45
N GLY A 1050 11.88 -35.21 -0.49
CA GLY A 1050 12.48 -36.23 -1.33
C GLY A 1050 13.72 -36.90 -0.75
N TYR A 1051 14.01 -36.72 0.56
CA TYR A 1051 15.07 -37.48 1.22
C TYR A 1051 14.67 -38.94 1.37
N SER A 1052 15.63 -39.85 1.27
CA SER A 1052 15.41 -41.28 1.52
C SER A 1052 15.17 -41.56 3.01
N ARG A 1053 14.68 -42.76 3.32
CA ARG A 1053 14.51 -43.20 4.71
C ARG A 1053 15.85 -43.23 5.45
N GLU A 1054 16.90 -43.70 4.79
CA GLU A 1054 18.26 -43.78 5.33
C GLU A 1054 18.85 -42.38 5.59
N ASP A 1055 18.63 -41.45 4.67
CA ASP A 1055 19.00 -40.04 4.85
C ASP A 1055 18.27 -39.43 6.04
N ALA A 1056 16.96 -39.69 6.15
CA ALA A 1056 16.15 -39.21 7.26
C ALA A 1056 16.59 -39.82 8.61
N ASP A 1057 16.95 -41.10 8.67
CA ASP A 1057 17.51 -41.75 9.88
C ASP A 1057 18.77 -41.01 10.36
N GLY A 1058 19.72 -40.79 9.44
CA GLY A 1058 20.95 -40.06 9.75
C GLY A 1058 20.69 -38.62 10.17
N GLY A 1059 19.83 -37.89 9.46
CA GLY A 1059 19.51 -36.50 9.76
C GLY A 1059 18.75 -36.32 11.07
N LEU A 1060 17.77 -37.17 11.35
CA LEU A 1060 16.98 -37.12 12.58
C LEU A 1060 17.78 -37.60 13.79
N THR A 1061 18.71 -38.54 13.64
CA THR A 1061 19.65 -38.94 14.71
C THR A 1061 20.51 -37.75 15.15
N VAL A 1062 21.00 -36.96 14.20
CA VAL A 1062 21.77 -35.73 14.49
C VAL A 1062 20.87 -34.66 15.10
N ALA A 1063 19.65 -34.51 14.59
CA ALA A 1063 18.72 -33.49 15.05
C ALA A 1063 18.13 -33.82 16.43
N TRP A 1064 17.95 -35.09 16.81
CA TRP A 1064 17.44 -35.57 18.10
C TRP A 1064 18.35 -36.65 18.71
N PRO A 1065 19.55 -36.31 19.18
CA PRO A 1065 20.51 -37.29 19.72
C PRO A 1065 20.01 -37.99 21.00
N GLN A 1066 19.03 -37.40 21.69
CA GLN A 1066 18.43 -37.94 22.90
C GLN A 1066 17.32 -38.97 22.66
N VAL A 1067 16.85 -39.14 21.42
CA VAL A 1067 15.78 -40.09 21.08
C VAL A 1067 16.36 -41.50 20.94
N SER A 1068 15.66 -42.49 21.47
CA SER A 1068 16.12 -43.88 21.38
C SER A 1068 16.04 -44.41 19.94
N ARG A 1069 16.92 -45.35 19.57
CA ARG A 1069 16.93 -46.00 18.25
C ARG A 1069 15.60 -46.68 17.90
N ALA A 1070 14.90 -47.22 18.90
CA ALA A 1070 13.59 -47.84 18.74
C ALA A 1070 12.49 -46.81 18.42
N GLU A 1071 12.49 -45.69 19.13
CA GLU A 1071 11.54 -44.60 18.93
C GLU A 1071 11.76 -43.91 17.57
N LEU A 1072 13.02 -43.69 17.18
CA LEU A 1072 13.35 -43.17 15.85
C LEU A 1072 12.91 -44.13 14.73
N SER A 1073 13.16 -45.43 14.89
CA SER A 1073 12.73 -46.45 13.93
C SER A 1073 11.21 -46.44 13.76
N ALA A 1074 10.46 -46.40 14.86
CA ALA A 1074 8.99 -46.36 14.82
C ALA A 1074 8.46 -45.13 14.06
N VAL A 1075 9.11 -43.97 14.22
CA VAL A 1075 8.74 -42.75 13.46
C VAL A 1075 9.09 -42.88 11.99
N LEU A 1076 10.24 -43.45 11.64
CA LEU A 1076 10.61 -43.69 10.25
C LEU A 1076 9.69 -44.73 9.60
N ASP A 1077 9.32 -45.79 10.29
CA ASP A 1077 8.36 -46.81 9.84
C ASP A 1077 7.01 -46.18 9.53
N ALA A 1078 6.53 -45.31 10.42
CA ALA A 1078 5.25 -44.63 10.23
C ALA A 1078 5.23 -43.60 9.08
N VAL A 1079 6.39 -43.13 8.61
CA VAL A 1079 6.50 -42.09 7.57
C VAL A 1079 6.95 -42.64 6.22
N TYR A 1080 7.90 -43.57 6.22
CA TYR A 1080 8.51 -44.15 5.02
C TYR A 1080 8.04 -45.58 4.73
N GLY A 1081 7.19 -46.16 5.60
CA GLY A 1081 6.86 -47.58 5.60
C GLY A 1081 7.92 -48.42 6.31
N PRO A 1082 7.63 -49.67 6.74
CA PRO A 1082 8.57 -50.51 7.46
C PRO A 1082 9.88 -50.66 6.69
N ALA A 1083 11.01 -50.61 7.41
CA ALA A 1083 12.29 -50.94 6.80
C ALA A 1083 12.17 -52.31 6.10
N LEU A 1084 12.55 -52.37 4.83
CA LEU A 1084 12.57 -53.63 4.10
C LEU A 1084 13.41 -54.63 4.88
N SER A 1085 13.04 -55.91 4.86
CA SER A 1085 13.97 -56.92 5.34
C SER A 1085 15.24 -56.91 4.47
N LEU A 1086 16.36 -57.42 4.98
CA LEU A 1086 17.60 -57.49 4.22
C LEU A 1086 17.40 -58.17 2.85
N GLU A 1087 16.56 -59.20 2.84
CA GLU A 1087 16.15 -59.98 1.67
C GLU A 1087 15.27 -59.16 0.71
N GLN A 1088 14.29 -58.42 1.24
CA GLN A 1088 13.43 -57.56 0.43
C GLN A 1088 14.20 -56.39 -0.19
N ALA A 1089 15.16 -55.81 0.55
CA ALA A 1089 16.04 -54.76 0.05
C ALA A 1089 16.96 -55.30 -1.06
N ALA A 1090 17.52 -56.50 -0.89
CA ALA A 1090 18.32 -57.15 -1.92
C ALA A 1090 17.49 -57.46 -3.18
N ALA A 1091 16.27 -58.00 -3.01
CA ALA A 1091 15.35 -58.30 -4.12
C ALA A 1091 14.92 -57.05 -4.89
N GLN A 1092 14.70 -55.94 -4.18
CA GLN A 1092 14.39 -54.66 -4.81
C GLN A 1092 15.57 -54.14 -5.63
N LEU A 1093 16.79 -54.16 -5.09
CA LEU A 1093 18.01 -53.73 -5.81
C LEU A 1093 18.28 -54.60 -7.04
N PHE A 1094 18.02 -55.91 -6.94
CA PHE A 1094 18.11 -56.84 -8.05
C PHE A 1094 17.10 -56.50 -9.16
N THR A 1095 15.84 -56.25 -8.79
CA THR A 1095 14.78 -55.86 -9.72
C THR A 1095 15.08 -54.53 -10.43
N GLN A 1096 15.82 -53.62 -9.77
CA GLN A 1096 16.31 -52.37 -10.34
C GLN A 1096 17.55 -52.55 -11.25
N GLY A 1097 18.06 -53.77 -11.41
CA GLY A 1097 19.23 -54.07 -12.24
C GLY A 1097 20.57 -53.60 -11.65
N ILE A 1098 20.62 -53.34 -10.34
CA ILE A 1098 21.86 -52.94 -9.65
C ILE A 1098 22.80 -54.14 -9.56
N ARG A 1099 24.07 -53.98 -9.96
CA ARG A 1099 25.07 -55.06 -9.92
C ARG A 1099 25.50 -55.44 -8.51
N GLY A 1100 25.96 -56.68 -8.33
CA GLY A 1100 26.26 -57.26 -7.01
C GLY A 1100 27.20 -56.41 -6.13
N ALA A 1101 28.26 -55.83 -6.68
CA ALA A 1101 29.21 -54.98 -5.92
C ALA A 1101 28.54 -53.75 -5.28
N GLU A 1102 27.72 -53.04 -6.06
CA GLU A 1102 27.00 -51.85 -5.58
C GLU A 1102 25.84 -52.25 -4.65
N CYS A 1103 25.17 -53.37 -4.93
CA CYS A 1103 24.17 -53.93 -4.04
C CYS A 1103 24.76 -54.25 -2.65
N GLY A 1104 25.88 -54.97 -2.59
CA GLY A 1104 26.55 -55.28 -1.32
C GLY A 1104 26.96 -54.04 -0.54
N LYS A 1105 27.46 -52.99 -1.22
CA LYS A 1105 27.80 -51.72 -0.58
C LYS A 1105 26.56 -51.04 0.03
N ARG A 1106 25.46 -50.95 -0.71
CA ARG A 1106 24.20 -50.35 -0.24
C ARG A 1106 23.57 -51.14 0.91
N LEU A 1107 23.53 -52.46 0.79
CA LEU A 1107 23.00 -53.34 1.85
C LEU A 1107 23.86 -53.26 3.11
N SER A 1108 25.19 -53.20 3.00
CA SER A 1108 26.06 -53.08 4.18
C SER A 1108 25.94 -51.72 4.89
N ALA A 1109 25.63 -50.66 4.14
CA ALA A 1109 25.34 -49.35 4.72
C ALA A 1109 23.98 -49.31 5.40
N ALA A 1110 22.96 -49.92 4.79
CA ALA A 1110 21.60 -49.97 5.33
C ALA A 1110 21.47 -50.95 6.52
N TYR A 1111 22.23 -52.04 6.52
CA TYR A 1111 22.20 -53.11 7.54
C TYR A 1111 23.60 -53.39 8.08
N PRO A 1112 24.19 -52.45 8.85
CA PRO A 1112 25.58 -52.55 9.31
C PRO A 1112 25.85 -53.73 10.24
N LEU A 1113 24.80 -54.29 10.86
CA LEU A 1113 24.88 -55.46 11.74
C LEU A 1113 24.83 -56.80 10.99
N ALA A 1114 24.44 -56.82 9.71
CA ALA A 1114 24.26 -58.05 8.96
C ALA A 1114 25.61 -58.76 8.75
N GLY A 1115 25.70 -60.04 9.14
CA GLY A 1115 26.86 -60.88 8.91
C GLY A 1115 27.12 -61.11 7.41
N SER A 1116 28.33 -61.55 7.05
CA SER A 1116 28.65 -61.84 5.64
C SER A 1116 27.79 -62.99 5.09
N VAL A 1117 27.36 -63.92 5.95
CA VAL A 1117 26.45 -65.03 5.60
C VAL A 1117 25.03 -64.52 5.32
N GLU A 1118 24.52 -63.61 6.15
CA GLU A 1118 23.18 -63.04 6.02
C GLU A 1118 23.09 -62.17 4.76
N LEU A 1119 24.10 -61.34 4.51
CA LEU A 1119 24.23 -60.57 3.26
C LEU A 1119 24.31 -61.48 2.03
N ALA A 1120 25.08 -62.58 2.12
CA ALA A 1120 25.20 -63.53 1.02
C ALA A 1120 23.87 -64.21 0.71
N SER A 1121 23.14 -64.63 1.75
CA SER A 1121 21.86 -65.33 1.63
C SER A 1121 20.79 -64.39 1.07
N ALA A 1122 20.68 -63.17 1.59
CA ALA A 1122 19.74 -62.17 1.08
C ALA A 1122 20.00 -61.82 -0.40
N MET A 1123 21.26 -61.68 -0.81
CA MET A 1123 21.60 -61.45 -2.22
C MET A 1123 21.32 -62.69 -3.08
N ALA A 1124 21.55 -63.90 -2.58
CA ALA A 1124 21.24 -65.14 -3.29
C ALA A 1124 19.73 -65.31 -3.49
N ASP A 1125 18.94 -65.12 -2.43
CA ASP A 1125 17.48 -65.19 -2.45
C ASP A 1125 16.86 -64.13 -3.38
N ALA A 1126 17.53 -62.98 -3.51
CA ALA A 1126 17.17 -61.93 -4.47
C ALA A 1126 17.43 -62.29 -5.93
N GLY A 1127 18.19 -63.35 -6.21
CA GLY A 1127 18.50 -63.83 -7.57
C GLY A 1127 19.87 -63.40 -8.11
N TYR A 1128 20.74 -62.80 -7.30
CA TYR A 1128 22.13 -62.57 -7.70
C TYR A 1128 22.84 -63.92 -7.94
N ALA A 1129 23.81 -63.95 -8.85
CA ALA A 1129 24.67 -65.12 -9.01
C ALA A 1129 25.80 -65.13 -7.97
N ALA A 1130 26.35 -66.30 -7.65
CA ALA A 1130 27.42 -66.44 -6.64
C ALA A 1130 28.63 -65.50 -6.90
N ALA A 1131 29.00 -65.27 -8.16
CA ALA A 1131 30.07 -64.33 -8.52
C ALA A 1131 29.70 -62.86 -8.21
N GLU A 1132 28.45 -62.46 -8.42
CA GLU A 1132 27.95 -61.12 -8.08
C GLU A 1132 27.78 -60.93 -6.58
N THR A 1133 27.30 -61.96 -5.86
CA THR A 1133 27.26 -61.95 -4.39
C THR A 1133 28.67 -61.86 -3.81
N SER A 1134 29.65 -62.60 -4.37
CA SER A 1134 31.05 -62.50 -3.95
C SER A 1134 31.61 -61.09 -4.13
N ALA A 1135 31.34 -60.45 -5.27
CA ALA A 1135 31.74 -59.07 -5.51
C ALA A 1135 31.04 -58.09 -4.55
N GLY A 1136 29.77 -58.34 -4.24
CA GLY A 1136 29.00 -57.61 -3.22
C GLY A 1136 29.61 -57.68 -1.84
N LEU A 1137 29.96 -58.88 -1.38
CA LEU A 1137 30.57 -59.12 -0.06
C LEU A 1137 31.94 -58.47 0.06
N LEU A 1138 32.77 -58.54 -0.99
CA LEU A 1138 34.09 -57.91 -1.01
C LEU A 1138 33.99 -56.38 -1.08
N SER A 1139 32.99 -55.83 -1.78
CA SER A 1139 32.74 -54.38 -1.80
C SER A 1139 32.18 -53.88 -0.48
N ALA A 1140 31.31 -54.66 0.17
CA ALA A 1140 30.80 -54.39 1.51
C ALA A 1140 31.91 -54.47 2.58
N ARG A 1141 32.83 -55.42 2.43
CA ARG A 1141 33.89 -55.73 3.39
C ARG A 1141 35.21 -56.05 2.67
N PRO A 1142 36.00 -55.03 2.32
CA PRO A 1142 37.26 -55.21 1.59
C PRO A 1142 38.30 -56.11 2.29
N GLY A 1143 38.17 -56.38 3.59
CA GLY A 1143 39.06 -57.24 4.38
C GLY A 1143 38.53 -58.66 4.66
N LEU A 1144 37.45 -59.10 4.01
CA LEU A 1144 36.87 -60.42 4.25
C LEU A 1144 37.86 -61.54 3.83
N SER A 1145 38.15 -62.49 4.73
CA SER A 1145 39.09 -63.57 4.44
C SER A 1145 38.53 -64.53 3.38
N VAL A 1146 39.40 -65.19 2.62
CA VAL A 1146 38.99 -66.19 1.60
C VAL A 1146 38.16 -67.31 2.22
N LYS A 1147 38.48 -67.72 3.45
CA LYS A 1147 37.76 -68.74 4.20
C LYS A 1147 36.34 -68.29 4.55
N ASP A 1148 36.18 -67.04 4.99
CA ASP A 1148 34.88 -66.51 5.41
C ASP A 1148 33.99 -66.17 4.21
N LEU A 1149 34.58 -65.70 3.11
CA LEU A 1149 33.89 -65.51 1.84
C LEU A 1149 33.37 -66.84 1.29
N ALA A 1150 34.20 -67.89 1.31
CA ALA A 1150 33.79 -69.23 0.88
C ALA A 1150 32.68 -69.79 1.77
N ALA A 1151 32.79 -69.64 3.10
CA ALA A 1151 31.75 -70.07 4.03
C ALA A 1151 30.42 -69.32 3.82
N ALA A 1152 30.45 -68.01 3.56
CA ALA A 1152 29.26 -67.21 3.28
C ALA A 1152 28.58 -67.61 1.97
N LEU A 1153 29.35 -67.83 0.90
CA LEU A 1153 28.81 -68.29 -0.38
C LEU A 1153 28.28 -69.73 -0.30
N GLN A 1154 28.96 -70.60 0.45
CA GLN A 1154 28.52 -71.97 0.67
C GLN A 1154 27.21 -72.03 1.47
N ALA A 1155 27.05 -71.14 2.45
CA ALA A 1155 25.80 -71.04 3.19
C ALA A 1155 24.64 -70.55 2.31
N ALA A 1156 24.90 -69.63 1.38
CA ALA A 1156 23.88 -69.03 0.52
C ALA A 1156 23.48 -69.89 -0.70
N TYR A 1157 24.43 -70.62 -1.31
CA TYR A 1157 24.20 -71.38 -2.55
C TYR A 1157 24.35 -72.90 -2.38
N GLY A 1158 24.59 -73.38 -1.16
CA GLY A 1158 24.86 -74.79 -0.88
C GLY A 1158 26.32 -75.20 -1.19
N ALA A 1159 26.63 -76.49 -1.02
CA ALA A 1159 27.91 -77.03 -1.45
C ALA A 1159 27.99 -76.91 -2.98
N PRO A 1160 28.94 -76.15 -3.55
CA PRO A 1160 28.98 -75.97 -4.99
C PRO A 1160 29.30 -77.32 -5.64
N ASP A 1161 28.58 -77.65 -6.72
CA ASP A 1161 28.91 -78.78 -7.58
C ASP A 1161 30.41 -78.72 -7.88
N THR A 1162 31.16 -79.81 -7.70
CA THR A 1162 32.61 -79.74 -7.97
C THR A 1162 32.84 -79.37 -9.43
N PRO A 1163 33.97 -78.74 -9.79
CA PRO A 1163 34.29 -78.44 -11.19
C PRO A 1163 34.09 -79.65 -12.10
N ALA A 1164 34.36 -80.87 -11.61
CA ALA A 1164 34.11 -82.11 -12.33
C ALA A 1164 32.62 -82.36 -12.62
N VAL A 1165 31.73 -82.16 -11.64
CA VAL A 1165 30.27 -82.35 -11.81
C VAL A 1165 29.69 -81.30 -12.76
N LEU A 1166 30.13 -80.05 -12.66
CA LEU A 1166 29.72 -79.00 -13.59
C LEU A 1166 30.20 -79.27 -15.01
N ALA A 1167 31.44 -79.70 -15.17
CA ALA A 1167 32.00 -80.05 -16.48
C ALA A 1167 31.23 -81.23 -17.10
N GLN A 1168 30.90 -82.26 -16.31
CA GLN A 1168 30.10 -83.39 -16.76
C GLN A 1168 28.70 -82.98 -17.18
N ARG A 1169 28.06 -82.08 -16.42
CA ARG A 1169 26.74 -81.53 -16.78
C ARG A 1169 26.80 -80.70 -18.06
N ALA A 1170 27.78 -79.83 -18.20
CA ALA A 1170 27.98 -79.02 -19.41
C ALA A 1170 28.23 -79.91 -20.65
N PHE A 1171 29.04 -80.96 -20.49
CA PHE A 1171 29.29 -81.94 -21.55
C PHE A 1171 28.02 -82.70 -21.91
N ALA A 1172 27.25 -83.17 -20.92
CA ALA A 1172 25.97 -83.85 -21.14
C ALA A 1172 24.92 -82.96 -21.82
N GLN A 1173 25.01 -81.64 -21.64
CA GLN A 1173 24.17 -80.64 -22.31
C GLN A 1173 24.69 -80.28 -23.72
N GLY A 1174 25.83 -80.83 -24.15
CA GLY A 1174 26.42 -80.58 -25.47
C GLY A 1174 27.07 -79.20 -25.62
N LEU A 1175 27.40 -78.52 -24.52
CA LEU A 1175 28.07 -77.22 -24.56
C LEU A 1175 29.51 -77.36 -25.07
N SER A 1176 30.00 -76.37 -25.82
CA SER A 1176 31.40 -76.38 -26.29
C SER A 1176 32.39 -76.24 -25.14
N GLY A 1177 33.63 -76.67 -25.33
CA GLY A 1177 34.67 -76.52 -24.31
C GLY A 1177 34.88 -75.06 -23.87
N ALA A 1178 34.77 -74.10 -24.78
CA ALA A 1178 34.84 -72.67 -24.46
C ALA A 1178 33.70 -72.22 -23.52
N GLU A 1179 32.47 -72.64 -23.79
CA GLU A 1179 31.30 -72.32 -22.95
C GLU A 1179 31.38 -73.00 -21.58
N CYS A 1180 31.78 -74.27 -21.54
CA CYS A 1180 32.04 -75.00 -20.29
C CYS A 1180 33.13 -74.30 -19.47
N GLY A 1181 34.22 -73.85 -20.08
CA GLY A 1181 35.28 -73.09 -19.41
C GLY A 1181 34.78 -71.80 -18.77
N LYS A 1182 33.95 -71.03 -19.49
CA LYS A 1182 33.31 -69.82 -18.93
C LYS A 1182 32.40 -70.15 -17.74
N GLN A 1183 31.60 -71.20 -17.85
CA GLN A 1183 30.70 -71.61 -16.76
C GLN A 1183 31.47 -72.07 -15.52
N LEU A 1184 32.54 -72.85 -15.71
CA LEU A 1184 33.35 -73.37 -14.61
C LEU A 1184 34.08 -72.26 -13.84
N ILE A 1185 34.68 -71.28 -14.52
CA ILE A 1185 35.37 -70.18 -13.83
C ILE A 1185 34.38 -69.19 -13.19
N ALA A 1186 33.19 -69.03 -13.77
CA ALA A 1186 32.14 -68.21 -13.18
C ALA A 1186 31.60 -68.84 -11.88
N ALA A 1187 31.45 -70.17 -11.86
CA ALA A 1187 31.01 -70.92 -10.68
C ALA A 1187 32.14 -71.12 -9.66
N HIS A 1188 33.39 -71.28 -10.11
CA HIS A 1188 34.57 -71.47 -9.25
C HIS A 1188 35.73 -70.54 -9.67
N PRO A 1189 35.66 -69.25 -9.30
CA PRO A 1189 36.65 -68.25 -9.71
C PRO A 1189 38.09 -68.56 -9.25
N LEU A 1190 38.22 -69.34 -8.18
CA LEU A 1190 39.49 -69.68 -7.55
C LEU A 1190 40.10 -70.99 -8.07
N THR A 1191 39.42 -71.75 -8.94
CA THR A 1191 39.97 -73.00 -9.48
C THR A 1191 41.17 -72.72 -10.38
N GLY A 1192 42.27 -73.43 -10.11
CA GLY A 1192 43.50 -73.33 -10.89
C GLY A 1192 43.34 -73.96 -12.28
N SER A 1193 44.13 -73.52 -13.25
CA SER A 1193 44.01 -73.99 -14.64
C SER A 1193 44.21 -75.50 -14.81
N VAL A 1194 45.01 -76.15 -13.94
CA VAL A 1194 45.18 -77.61 -13.92
C VAL A 1194 43.91 -78.32 -13.47
N GLU A 1195 43.26 -77.87 -12.41
CA GLU A 1195 42.00 -78.46 -11.93
C GLU A 1195 40.85 -78.25 -12.92
N LEU A 1196 40.78 -77.06 -13.54
CA LEU A 1196 39.84 -76.79 -14.64
C LEU A 1196 40.06 -77.73 -15.82
N ALA A 1197 41.32 -77.93 -16.22
CA ALA A 1197 41.67 -78.83 -17.31
C ALA A 1197 41.28 -80.28 -16.99
N ASN A 1198 41.59 -80.75 -15.77
CA ASN A 1198 41.24 -82.09 -15.31
C ASN A 1198 39.73 -82.31 -15.22
N ALA A 1199 38.98 -81.30 -14.75
CA ALA A 1199 37.53 -81.36 -14.68
C ALA A 1199 36.90 -81.49 -16.08
N MET A 1200 37.35 -80.68 -17.04
CA MET A 1200 36.88 -80.74 -18.42
C MET A 1200 37.28 -82.05 -19.12
N ALA A 1201 38.53 -82.49 -18.95
CA ALA A 1201 38.99 -83.76 -19.53
C ALA A 1201 38.23 -84.95 -18.94
N GLY A 1202 38.05 -84.98 -17.61
CA GLY A 1202 37.28 -86.01 -16.90
C GLY A 1202 35.78 -86.00 -17.22
N ALA A 1203 35.26 -84.93 -17.83
CA ALA A 1203 33.90 -84.84 -18.33
C ALA A 1203 33.73 -85.38 -19.76
N GLY A 1204 34.82 -85.58 -20.51
CA GLY A 1204 34.80 -86.11 -21.88
C GLY A 1204 35.15 -85.11 -22.98
N TYR A 1205 35.49 -83.86 -22.66
CA TYR A 1205 35.99 -82.89 -23.65
C TYR A 1205 37.32 -83.36 -24.24
N GLN A 1206 37.59 -82.99 -25.50
CA GLN A 1206 38.89 -83.26 -26.14
C GLN A 1206 39.93 -82.19 -25.77
N ALA A 1207 41.23 -82.50 -25.92
CA ALA A 1207 42.31 -81.58 -25.55
C ALA A 1207 42.21 -80.20 -26.22
N SER A 1208 41.73 -80.13 -27.48
CA SER A 1208 41.48 -78.86 -28.19
C SER A 1208 40.32 -78.06 -27.59
N GLU A 1209 39.26 -78.74 -27.13
CA GLU A 1209 38.11 -78.11 -26.49
C GLU A 1209 38.43 -77.67 -25.05
N THR A 1210 39.21 -78.46 -24.31
CA THR A 1210 39.73 -78.04 -23.00
C THR A 1210 40.67 -76.84 -23.14
N LEU A 1211 41.54 -76.80 -24.16
CA LEU A 1211 42.36 -75.62 -24.43
C LEU A 1211 41.49 -74.39 -24.66
N ALA A 1212 40.47 -74.50 -25.51
CA ALA A 1212 39.52 -73.41 -25.78
C ALA A 1212 38.77 -72.98 -24.51
N GLY A 1213 38.40 -73.93 -23.65
CA GLY A 1213 37.82 -73.70 -22.33
C GLY A 1213 38.73 -72.93 -21.39
N LEU A 1214 39.99 -73.33 -21.26
CA LEU A 1214 40.98 -72.66 -20.42
C LEU A 1214 41.27 -71.24 -20.89
N VAL A 1215 41.44 -71.04 -22.19
CA VAL A 1215 41.65 -69.71 -22.79
C VAL A 1215 40.42 -68.83 -22.57
N SER A 1216 39.22 -69.41 -22.73
CA SER A 1216 38.00 -68.66 -22.51
C SER A 1216 37.71 -68.35 -21.05
N ALA A 1217 38.15 -69.21 -20.13
CA ALA A 1217 38.03 -69.03 -18.69
C ALA A 1217 39.03 -68.00 -18.16
N ARG A 1218 40.26 -68.02 -18.68
CA ARG A 1218 41.37 -67.14 -18.28
C ARG A 1218 42.15 -66.70 -19.52
N PRO A 1219 41.73 -65.59 -20.17
CA PRO A 1219 42.39 -65.07 -21.37
C PRO A 1219 43.83 -64.61 -21.14
N ASP A 1220 44.21 -64.38 -19.89
CA ASP A 1220 45.50 -63.90 -19.43
C ASP A 1220 46.53 -65.02 -19.15
N LEU A 1221 46.15 -66.29 -19.31
CA LEU A 1221 47.05 -67.41 -19.03
C LEU A 1221 48.21 -67.49 -20.04
N ALA A 1222 49.44 -67.58 -19.55
CA ALA A 1222 50.61 -67.74 -20.43
C ALA A 1222 50.62 -69.11 -21.13
N LEU A 1223 51.14 -69.16 -22.36
CA LEU A 1223 51.16 -70.37 -23.19
C LEU A 1223 51.81 -71.58 -22.49
N LYS A 1224 52.84 -71.33 -21.67
CA LYS A 1224 53.52 -72.36 -20.87
C LYS A 1224 52.61 -73.01 -19.82
N ASP A 1225 51.70 -72.24 -19.24
CA ASP A 1225 50.81 -72.69 -18.16
C ASP A 1225 49.59 -73.41 -18.74
N LEU A 1226 49.13 -73.00 -19.93
CA LEU A 1226 48.15 -73.75 -20.74
C LEU A 1226 48.69 -75.13 -21.13
N ALA A 1227 49.93 -75.18 -21.63
CA ALA A 1227 50.58 -76.43 -22.01
C ALA A 1227 50.79 -77.37 -20.80
N ALA A 1228 51.16 -76.81 -19.64
CA ALA A 1228 51.30 -77.58 -18.39
C ALA A 1228 49.95 -78.14 -17.91
N ALA A 1229 48.87 -77.35 -17.94
CA ALA A 1229 47.54 -77.78 -17.54
C ALA A 1229 46.96 -78.88 -18.46
N LEU A 1230 47.12 -78.75 -19.78
CA LEU A 1230 46.69 -79.78 -20.73
C LEU A 1230 47.51 -81.05 -20.61
N ARG A 1231 48.84 -80.93 -20.42
CA ARG A 1231 49.69 -82.09 -20.20
C ARG A 1231 49.27 -82.81 -18.91
N ALA A 1232 48.97 -82.10 -17.84
CA ALA A 1232 48.49 -82.71 -16.60
C ALA A 1232 47.14 -83.46 -16.78
N ALA A 1233 46.23 -82.94 -17.61
CA ALA A 1233 44.90 -83.52 -17.82
C ALA A 1233 44.86 -84.72 -18.80
N TYR A 1234 45.78 -84.80 -19.76
CA TYR A 1234 45.76 -85.80 -20.86
C TYR A 1234 47.02 -86.66 -20.96
N SER A 1235 47.93 -86.66 -19.98
CA SER A 1235 49.17 -87.46 -19.99
C SER A 1235 49.01 -88.88 -19.45
N GLN A 1236 47.91 -89.56 -19.79
CA GLN A 1236 47.83 -91.02 -19.72
C GLN A 1236 48.04 -91.64 -21.11
#